data_AF-A0A8S1QSJ8-F1
#
_entry.id   AF-A0A8S1QSJ8-F1
#
_cell.length_a   1.000
_cell.length_b   1.000
_cell.length_c   1.000
_cell.angle_alpha   90.00
_cell.angle_beta   90.00
_cell.angle_gamma   90.00
#
_symmetry.space_group_name_H-M   'P 1'
#
loop_
_entity.id
_entity.type
_entity.pdbx_description
1 polymer ?
#
loop_
_entity_poly.entity_id
_entity_poly.type
_entity_poly.pdbx_seq_one_letter_code
_entity_poly.pdbx_strand_id
1 'polypeptide(L)'
;MKITNYQFCELEEHDSEFLNMVCIDESCNKRQLLCNNCIEDHQRCKKIPLKKFAKQFHDQINCMNLENQKCQYSDLIVNFENIEETLQKAQEKIIEIFNKTKLMIDNVKKEVNKNFNSQDRNQRQLQIILKFQEEPSQLNYKLLIDEIESFKPNNDMMSFTVKRNTSNQINQQNIENGKIYVQQLQGAINTLIDQFQSLNEVLRTNIQDNFQKTPIKMIEQEKNDKSMEKQLKSNVMSSNRQVQQQINPKENQIIQIEDDSIIIEGNKDGKKEIVQTVDQREYTMDQLKKMMDINSGKKEQLDQRKNNNNNNNNNNNVVEQQQRNEQPGKEAQEQEENETVLSVTLEKQFQFMSGGLEISKMIFINKQLIGGIGGSKFMLHDLSIPDSERTRVHTIQNEYEYTDMAYLELDEQNGSLYLATKRGYVYVYIKEGIKNITFKLGSNHPLDIKGMLLIQVNPIDRQLYSVGEEKIVKVWSLKTMREINRLELQDSPTAFYSNQKHVFIGGNKFIKIWEQTSGICQTLKNLEQKVTSILTNEQKLFVSMIDKIKIYNQTINGEYHLTQDVPFGNIRTIQIFKTWPMLIISYNEKQMPRTSLYHYIDQSPCEVLFESEVQCCIVREQNKVNFLAFGLEKGKCCIYKMEQTFQPSQ
;
A
#
# COMPACT_ATOMS: atom_id res chain seq x y z
N MET A 1 20.65 -34.85 -28.21
CA MET A 1 20.35 -36.18 -27.64
C MET A 1 18.88 -36.51 -27.97
N LYS A 2 18.55 -37.74 -28.40
CA LYS A 2 17.14 -38.15 -28.62
C LYS A 2 16.46 -38.23 -27.25
N ILE A 3 15.36 -37.49 -27.03
CA ILE A 3 14.50 -37.67 -25.86
C ILE A 3 14.04 -39.14 -25.89
N THR A 4 14.44 -39.90 -24.87
CA THR A 4 14.08 -41.32 -24.79
C THR A 4 12.90 -41.43 -23.83
N ASN A 5 11.75 -41.80 -24.37
CA ASN A 5 10.55 -42.04 -23.58
C ASN A 5 10.70 -43.40 -22.91
N TYR A 6 10.82 -43.41 -21.58
CA TYR A 6 10.77 -44.63 -20.80
C TYR A 6 9.32 -44.94 -20.47
N GLN A 7 8.85 -46.11 -20.85
CA GLN A 7 7.49 -46.58 -20.52
C GLN A 7 7.50 -47.40 -19.22
N PHE A 8 6.38 -47.36 -18.50
CA PHE A 8 6.13 -48.24 -17.37
C PHE A 8 5.81 -49.66 -17.87
N CYS A 9 5.92 -50.66 -17.00
CA CYS A 9 5.48 -52.01 -17.34
C CYS A 9 3.96 -52.00 -17.58
N GLU A 10 3.50 -52.41 -18.77
CA GLU A 10 2.08 -52.39 -19.15
C GLU A 10 1.32 -53.68 -18.76
N LEU A 11 1.96 -54.60 -18.04
CA LEU A 11 1.34 -55.86 -17.62
C LEU A 11 0.61 -55.65 -16.29
N GLU A 12 -0.72 -55.74 -16.30
CA GLU A 12 -1.59 -55.54 -15.12
C GLU A 12 -1.21 -56.44 -13.94
N GLU A 13 -0.64 -57.63 -14.19
CA GLU A 13 -0.16 -58.56 -13.16
C GLU A 13 1.09 -58.06 -12.40
N HIS A 14 1.76 -57.01 -12.91
CA HIS A 14 2.99 -56.46 -12.34
C HIS A 14 2.79 -55.14 -11.59
N ASP A 15 1.57 -54.60 -11.54
CA ASP A 15 1.27 -53.28 -10.93
C ASP A 15 1.58 -53.23 -9.42
N SER A 16 1.65 -54.38 -8.74
CA SER A 16 2.00 -54.47 -7.32
C SER A 16 3.50 -54.52 -7.02
N GLU A 17 4.38 -54.59 -8.03
CA GLU A 17 5.82 -54.74 -7.83
C GLU A 17 6.59 -53.41 -7.89
N PHE A 18 7.57 -53.26 -7.00
CA PHE A 18 8.42 -52.07 -6.95
C PHE A 18 9.37 -52.00 -8.16
N LEU A 19 9.26 -50.93 -8.96
CA LEU A 19 10.18 -50.61 -10.04
C LEU A 19 11.54 -50.15 -9.46
N ASN A 20 12.51 -51.05 -9.41
CA ASN A 20 13.81 -50.80 -8.77
C ASN A 20 15.00 -50.73 -9.74
N MET A 21 14.80 -51.08 -11.02
CA MET A 21 15.87 -51.17 -12.04
C MET A 21 15.49 -50.44 -13.34
N VAL A 22 16.49 -49.94 -14.06
CA VAL A 22 16.35 -49.27 -15.36
C VAL A 22 17.23 -49.98 -16.40
N CYS A 23 16.63 -50.35 -17.53
CA CYS A 23 17.38 -50.86 -18.68
C CYS A 23 18.00 -49.68 -19.45
N ILE A 24 19.34 -49.64 -19.53
CA ILE A 24 20.09 -48.57 -20.21
C ILE A 24 20.80 -49.06 -21.48
N ASP A 25 20.51 -50.28 -21.92
CA ASP A 25 21.12 -50.85 -23.12
C ASP A 25 20.56 -50.15 -24.37
N GLU A 26 21.44 -49.58 -25.19
CA GLU A 26 21.02 -48.82 -26.37
C GLU A 26 20.36 -49.70 -27.43
N SER A 27 20.74 -50.99 -27.44
CA SER A 27 20.21 -52.01 -28.35
C SER A 27 18.86 -52.59 -27.90
N CYS A 28 18.40 -52.26 -26.69
CA CYS A 28 17.12 -52.73 -26.19
C CYS A 28 15.97 -51.86 -26.72
N ASN A 29 15.06 -52.48 -27.45
CA ASN A 29 13.88 -51.83 -28.02
C ASN A 29 12.84 -51.44 -26.95
N LYS A 30 12.98 -51.95 -25.72
CA LYS A 30 12.08 -51.76 -24.58
C LYS A 30 12.80 -51.01 -23.47
N ARG A 31 13.23 -49.77 -23.73
CA ARG A 31 13.87 -48.90 -22.73
C ARG A 31 12.85 -48.53 -21.65
N GLN A 32 12.70 -49.40 -20.66
CA GLN A 32 11.62 -49.31 -19.66
C GLN A 32 12.16 -49.42 -18.24
N LEU A 33 11.34 -48.95 -17.30
CA LEU A 33 11.53 -49.27 -15.88
C LEU A 33 11.19 -50.75 -15.68
N LEU A 34 12.07 -51.48 -15.00
CA LEU A 34 11.91 -52.92 -14.79
C LEU A 34 11.37 -53.16 -13.37
N CYS A 35 10.25 -53.89 -13.28
CA CYS A 35 9.82 -54.59 -12.06
C CYS A 35 10.63 -55.89 -11.91
N ASN A 36 10.50 -56.58 -10.77
CA ASN A 36 11.28 -57.80 -10.52
C ASN A 36 10.98 -58.89 -11.55
N ASN A 37 9.72 -59.03 -11.98
CA ASN A 37 9.34 -60.03 -12.98
C ASN A 37 9.89 -59.73 -14.38
N CYS A 38 9.94 -58.45 -14.79
CA CYS A 38 10.53 -58.07 -16.09
C CYS A 38 12.06 -58.11 -16.12
N ILE A 39 12.74 -58.38 -15.02
CA ILE A 39 14.21 -58.53 -15.01
C ILE A 39 14.62 -59.76 -15.81
N GLU A 40 13.82 -60.82 -15.82
CA GLU A 40 14.16 -62.07 -16.53
C GLU A 40 14.23 -61.88 -18.05
N ASP A 41 13.28 -61.14 -18.62
CA ASP A 41 13.24 -60.81 -20.05
C ASP A 41 14.42 -59.94 -20.50
N HIS A 42 15.10 -59.29 -19.56
CA HIS A 42 16.22 -58.39 -19.83
C HIS A 42 17.57 -58.96 -19.38
N GLN A 43 17.71 -60.27 -19.16
CA GLN A 43 18.95 -60.88 -18.64
C GLN A 43 20.23 -60.48 -19.38
N ARG A 44 20.17 -60.19 -20.68
CA ARG A 44 21.32 -59.78 -21.49
C ARG A 44 21.54 -58.27 -21.56
N CYS A 45 20.60 -57.47 -21.07
CA CYS A 45 20.67 -56.02 -21.15
C CYS A 45 21.47 -55.43 -19.98
N LYS A 46 22.17 -54.32 -20.24
CA LYS A 46 22.79 -53.53 -19.18
C LYS A 46 21.71 -52.84 -18.33
N LYS A 47 21.66 -53.17 -17.04
CA LYS A 47 20.71 -52.62 -16.07
C LYS A 47 21.44 -51.85 -14.98
N ILE A 48 20.80 -50.81 -14.46
CA ILE A 48 21.27 -50.10 -13.27
C ILE A 48 20.12 -49.85 -12.30
N PRO A 49 20.39 -49.80 -10.97
CA PRO A 49 19.37 -49.44 -10.00
C PRO A 49 18.81 -48.05 -10.26
N LEU A 50 17.50 -47.88 -10.10
CA LEU A 50 16.80 -46.62 -10.35
C LEU A 50 17.40 -45.46 -9.56
N LYS A 51 17.79 -45.69 -8.29
CA LYS A 51 18.45 -44.69 -7.45
C LYS A 51 19.80 -44.22 -8.04
N LYS A 52 20.56 -45.14 -8.66
CA LYS A 52 21.84 -44.83 -9.30
C LYS A 52 21.63 -44.10 -10.63
N PHE A 53 20.63 -44.52 -11.41
CA PHE A 53 20.23 -43.82 -12.63
C PHE A 53 19.77 -42.39 -12.34
N ALA A 54 18.88 -42.20 -11.37
CA ALA A 54 18.39 -40.88 -10.97
C ALA A 54 19.54 -39.96 -10.52
N LYS A 55 20.51 -40.49 -9.76
CA LYS A 55 21.71 -39.74 -9.39
C LYS A 55 22.55 -39.36 -10.61
N GLN A 56 22.83 -40.31 -11.51
CA GLN A 56 23.61 -40.05 -12.72
C GLN A 56 22.92 -39.06 -13.66
N PHE A 57 21.60 -39.15 -13.78
CA PHE A 57 20.79 -38.22 -14.56
C PHE A 57 20.79 -36.81 -13.94
N HIS A 58 20.67 -36.72 -12.61
CA HIS A 58 20.78 -35.47 -11.88
C HIS A 58 22.19 -34.84 -12.02
N ASP A 59 23.24 -35.64 -11.88
CA ASP A 59 24.62 -35.22 -12.06
C ASP A 59 24.87 -34.75 -13.52
N GLN A 60 24.30 -35.43 -14.51
CA GLN A 60 24.35 -35.02 -15.92
C GLN A 60 23.61 -33.70 -16.17
N ILE A 61 22.43 -33.50 -15.59
CA ILE A 61 21.70 -32.23 -15.66
C ILE A 61 22.53 -31.10 -15.05
N ASN A 62 23.16 -31.34 -13.90
CA ASN A 62 23.97 -30.35 -13.19
C ASN A 62 25.27 -30.02 -13.95
N CYS A 63 25.88 -31.00 -14.62
CA CYS A 63 27.07 -30.78 -15.46
C CYS A 63 26.76 -30.08 -16.79
N MET A 64 25.52 -30.16 -17.30
CA MET A 64 25.16 -29.61 -18.62
C MET A 64 24.77 -28.11 -18.61
N ASN A 65 24.61 -27.45 -17.47
CA ASN A 65 23.77 -26.24 -17.41
C ASN A 65 24.36 -24.95 -16.82
N LEU A 66 25.68 -24.78 -16.71
CA LEU A 66 26.23 -23.51 -16.18
C LEU A 66 26.88 -22.58 -17.19
N GLU A 67 27.42 -23.06 -18.30
CA GLU A 67 28.13 -22.20 -19.26
C GLU A 67 27.28 -21.85 -20.49
N ASN A 68 26.58 -22.82 -21.09
CA ASN A 68 25.70 -22.54 -22.24
C ASN A 68 24.42 -21.78 -21.85
N GLN A 69 23.91 -21.98 -20.63
CA GLN A 69 22.78 -21.19 -20.13
C GLN A 69 23.17 -19.75 -19.82
N LYS A 70 24.39 -19.50 -19.33
CA LYS A 70 24.86 -18.12 -19.08
C LYS A 70 24.90 -17.28 -20.35
N CYS A 71 25.36 -17.83 -21.47
CA CYS A 71 25.33 -17.11 -22.75
C CYS A 71 23.91 -16.87 -23.28
N GLN A 72 23.00 -17.84 -23.12
CA GLN A 72 21.61 -17.64 -23.55
C GLN A 72 20.86 -16.63 -22.68
N TYR A 73 21.11 -16.61 -21.37
CA TYR A 73 20.51 -15.63 -20.46
C TYR A 73 21.14 -14.25 -20.60
N SER A 74 22.44 -14.12 -20.91
CA SER A 74 23.04 -12.81 -21.16
C SER A 74 22.42 -12.11 -22.36
N ASP A 75 22.20 -12.84 -23.46
CA ASP A 75 21.55 -12.27 -24.65
C ASP A 75 20.09 -11.92 -24.38
N LEU A 76 19.39 -12.73 -23.57
CA LEU A 76 18.02 -12.46 -23.15
C LEU A 76 17.94 -11.21 -22.25
N ILE A 77 18.88 -11.05 -21.32
CA ILE A 77 18.96 -9.90 -20.41
C ILE A 77 19.19 -8.62 -21.22
N VAL A 78 20.15 -8.62 -22.15
CA VAL A 78 20.40 -7.46 -23.04
C VAL A 78 19.16 -7.11 -23.87
N ASN A 79 18.41 -8.11 -24.34
CA ASN A 79 17.15 -7.86 -25.05
C ASN A 79 16.07 -7.26 -24.14
N PHE A 80 15.96 -7.70 -22.88
CA PHE A 80 15.02 -7.11 -21.94
C PHE A 80 15.40 -5.68 -21.55
N GLU A 81 16.69 -5.40 -21.34
CA GLU A 81 17.20 -4.04 -21.09
C GLU A 81 16.87 -3.10 -22.27
N ASN A 82 17.04 -3.56 -23.52
CA ASN A 82 16.68 -2.79 -24.71
C ASN A 82 15.17 -2.52 -24.80
N ILE A 83 14.33 -3.48 -24.41
CA ILE A 83 12.86 -3.31 -24.36
C ILE A 83 12.50 -2.28 -23.29
N GLU A 84 13.10 -2.37 -22.10
CA GLU A 84 12.89 -1.43 -21.00
C GLU A 84 13.27 0.00 -21.40
N GLU A 85 14.45 0.20 -22.01
CA GLU A 85 14.89 1.51 -22.51
C GLU A 85 13.92 2.06 -23.57
N THR A 86 13.42 1.21 -24.46
CA THR A 86 12.44 1.61 -25.49
C THR A 86 11.11 2.03 -24.88
N LEU A 87 10.63 1.30 -23.87
CA LEU A 87 9.41 1.64 -23.14
C LEU A 87 9.55 2.95 -22.36
N GLN A 88 10.71 3.18 -21.75
CA GLN A 88 11.01 4.44 -21.05
C GLN A 88 11.00 5.63 -22.00
N LYS A 89 11.66 5.53 -23.17
CA LYS A 89 11.62 6.57 -24.22
C LYS A 89 10.20 6.83 -24.72
N ALA A 90 9.39 5.78 -24.88
CA ALA A 90 7.99 5.93 -25.26
C ALA A 90 7.18 6.67 -24.19
N GLN A 91 7.39 6.34 -22.91
CA GLN A 91 6.75 7.00 -21.78
C GLN A 91 7.10 8.49 -21.72
N GLU A 92 8.38 8.86 -21.88
CA GLU A 92 8.84 10.25 -21.92
C GLU A 92 8.14 11.03 -23.05
N LYS A 93 8.02 10.43 -24.23
CA LYS A 93 7.34 11.03 -25.38
C LYS A 93 5.83 11.22 -25.14
N ILE A 94 5.17 10.28 -24.45
CA ILE A 94 3.76 10.42 -24.06
C ILE A 94 3.59 11.60 -23.08
N ILE A 95 4.48 11.71 -22.09
CA ILE A 95 4.46 12.82 -21.12
C ILE A 95 4.67 14.17 -21.84
N GLU A 96 5.59 14.23 -22.80
CA GLU A 96 5.81 15.43 -23.62
C GLU A 96 4.56 15.84 -24.40
N ILE A 97 3.88 14.88 -25.06
CA ILE A 97 2.63 15.13 -25.80
C ILE A 97 1.52 15.60 -24.86
N PHE A 98 1.40 14.98 -23.69
CA PHE A 98 0.41 15.37 -22.68
C PHE A 98 0.62 16.82 -22.22
N ASN A 99 1.87 17.20 -21.93
CA ASN A 99 2.22 18.55 -21.52
C ASN A 99 1.97 19.59 -22.62
N LYS A 100 2.30 19.28 -23.88
CA LYS A 100 1.97 20.13 -25.04
C LYS A 100 0.47 20.33 -25.19
N THR A 101 -0.31 19.25 -25.02
CA THR A 101 -1.77 19.31 -25.10
C THR A 101 -2.37 20.14 -23.97
N LYS A 102 -1.88 19.97 -22.74
CA LYS A 102 -2.28 20.77 -21.57
C LYS A 102 -2.03 22.27 -21.81
N LEU A 103 -0.84 22.63 -22.30
CA LEU A 103 -0.51 24.02 -22.64
C LEU A 103 -1.45 24.59 -23.72
N MET A 104 -1.79 23.79 -24.74
CA MET A 104 -2.73 24.22 -25.79
C MET A 104 -4.14 24.47 -25.22
N ILE A 105 -4.63 23.60 -24.34
CA ILE A 105 -5.92 23.78 -23.64
C ILE A 105 -5.91 25.06 -22.79
N ASP A 106 -4.83 25.31 -22.05
CA ASP A 106 -4.71 26.50 -21.22
C ASP A 106 -4.68 27.79 -22.06
N ASN A 107 -4.04 27.77 -23.23
CA ASN A 107 -4.06 28.90 -24.17
C ASN A 107 -5.48 29.14 -24.73
N VAL A 108 -6.20 28.08 -25.10
CA VAL A 108 -7.60 28.20 -25.56
C VAL A 108 -8.48 28.76 -24.43
N LYS A 109 -8.33 28.29 -23.19
CA LYS A 109 -9.07 28.84 -22.04
C LYS A 109 -8.79 30.33 -21.84
N LYS A 110 -7.53 30.77 -21.95
CA LYS A 110 -7.16 32.19 -21.86
C LYS A 110 -7.83 33.02 -22.96
N GLU A 111 -7.84 32.55 -24.20
CA GLU A 111 -8.48 33.25 -25.32
C GLU A 111 -10.02 33.26 -25.21
N VAL A 112 -10.62 32.16 -24.72
CA VAL A 112 -12.07 32.11 -24.43
C VAL A 112 -12.44 33.09 -23.32
N ASN A 113 -11.66 33.15 -22.23
CA ASN A 113 -11.91 34.09 -21.12
C ASN A 113 -11.73 35.55 -21.57
N LYS A 114 -10.72 35.87 -22.40
CA LYS A 114 -10.59 37.19 -23.01
C LYS A 114 -11.82 37.58 -23.84
N ASN A 115 -12.39 36.62 -24.57
CA ASN A 115 -13.60 36.85 -25.36
C ASN A 115 -14.87 36.94 -24.49
N PHE A 116 -14.97 36.20 -23.39
CA PHE A 116 -16.09 36.31 -22.45
C PHE A 116 -16.12 37.67 -21.73
N ASN A 117 -14.97 38.23 -21.41
CA ASN A 117 -14.86 39.58 -20.84
C ASN A 117 -15.28 40.70 -21.82
N SER A 118 -15.58 40.39 -23.08
CA SER A 118 -16.22 41.34 -24.01
C SER A 118 -17.73 41.52 -23.76
N GLN A 119 -18.37 40.63 -23.00
CA GLN A 119 -19.77 40.82 -22.59
C GLN A 119 -19.93 41.95 -21.56
N ASP A 120 -18.96 42.15 -20.67
CA ASP A 120 -18.91 43.31 -19.76
C ASP A 120 -18.74 44.63 -20.51
N ARG A 121 -18.05 44.60 -21.66
CA ARG A 121 -17.90 45.78 -22.51
C ARG A 121 -19.25 46.19 -23.12
N ASN A 122 -20.05 45.22 -23.56
CA ASN A 122 -21.40 45.49 -24.07
C ASN A 122 -22.34 45.99 -22.97
N GLN A 123 -22.23 45.47 -21.74
CA GLN A 123 -23.03 45.96 -20.60
C GLN A 123 -22.60 47.38 -20.19
N ARG A 124 -21.30 47.67 -20.16
CA ARG A 124 -20.76 49.01 -19.90
C ARG A 124 -21.20 50.01 -20.96
N GLN A 125 -21.22 49.61 -22.24
CA GLN A 125 -21.72 50.45 -23.33
C GLN A 125 -23.21 50.74 -23.20
N LEU A 126 -24.01 49.72 -22.85
CA LEU A 126 -25.43 49.91 -22.59
C LEU A 126 -25.66 50.87 -21.41
N GLN A 127 -24.87 50.74 -20.34
CA GLN A 127 -24.93 51.62 -19.17
C GLN A 127 -24.57 53.07 -19.51
N ILE A 128 -23.56 53.30 -20.36
CA ILE A 128 -23.17 54.65 -20.80
C ILE A 128 -24.27 55.28 -21.66
N ILE A 129 -24.88 54.51 -22.56
CA ILE A 129 -26.00 54.96 -23.40
C ILE A 129 -27.23 55.29 -22.53
N LEU A 130 -27.59 54.40 -21.60
CA LEU A 130 -28.72 54.61 -20.70
C LEU A 130 -28.51 55.84 -19.81
N LYS A 131 -27.32 56.01 -19.22
CA LYS A 131 -26.99 57.22 -18.43
C LYS A 131 -27.05 58.51 -19.24
N PHE A 132 -26.62 58.48 -20.49
CA PHE A 132 -26.75 59.66 -21.36
C PHE A 132 -28.22 59.95 -21.72
N GLN A 133 -29.04 58.92 -21.94
CA GLN A 133 -30.47 59.07 -22.22
C GLN A 133 -31.25 59.59 -21.01
N GLU A 134 -30.91 59.13 -19.82
CA GLU A 134 -31.52 59.59 -18.57
C GLU A 134 -31.10 61.01 -18.22
N GLU A 135 -29.82 61.37 -18.42
CA GLU A 135 -29.28 62.69 -18.11
C GLU A 135 -28.28 63.18 -19.18
N PRO A 136 -28.75 63.92 -20.20
CA PRO A 136 -27.90 64.42 -21.29
C PRO A 136 -27.08 65.63 -20.84
N SER A 137 -26.07 65.38 -20.02
CA SER A 137 -25.08 66.36 -19.57
C SER A 137 -23.85 66.39 -20.48
N GLN A 138 -23.08 67.49 -20.44
CA GLN A 138 -21.84 67.62 -21.20
C GLN A 138 -20.81 66.54 -20.82
N LEU A 139 -20.82 66.08 -19.57
CA LEU A 139 -19.96 65.01 -19.08
C LEU A 139 -20.38 63.65 -19.66
N ASN A 140 -21.68 63.34 -19.65
CA ASN A 140 -22.19 62.08 -20.20
C ASN A 140 -22.07 62.04 -21.73
N TYR A 141 -22.23 63.19 -22.40
CA TYR A 141 -21.95 63.30 -23.83
C TYR A 141 -20.49 63.03 -24.16
N LYS A 142 -19.56 63.57 -23.35
CA LYS A 142 -18.12 63.29 -23.51
C LYS A 142 -17.82 61.80 -23.34
N LEU A 143 -18.36 61.16 -22.30
CA LEU A 143 -18.18 59.72 -22.08
C LEU A 143 -18.75 58.87 -23.24
N LEU A 144 -19.88 59.29 -23.80
CA LEU A 144 -20.47 58.63 -24.97
C LEU A 144 -19.59 58.81 -26.22
N ILE A 145 -19.06 60.02 -26.45
CA ILE A 145 -18.17 60.30 -27.57
C ILE A 145 -16.84 59.56 -27.42
N ASP A 146 -16.22 59.54 -26.24
CA ASP A 146 -14.99 58.81 -25.98
C ASP A 146 -15.17 57.30 -26.26
N GLU A 147 -16.32 56.73 -25.88
CA GLU A 147 -16.67 55.34 -26.19
C GLU A 147 -16.87 55.14 -27.70
N ILE A 148 -17.60 56.03 -28.39
CA ILE A 148 -17.80 56.00 -29.85
C ILE A 148 -16.49 56.17 -30.62
N GLU A 149 -15.57 57.00 -30.14
CA GLU A 149 -14.27 57.21 -30.78
C GLU A 149 -13.33 56.03 -30.55
N SER A 150 -13.49 55.28 -29.44
CA SER A 150 -12.81 54.00 -29.22
C SER A 150 -13.20 52.92 -30.25
N PHE A 151 -14.32 53.12 -30.98
CA PHE A 151 -14.73 52.27 -32.11
C PHE A 151 -14.08 52.65 -33.44
N LYS A 152 -13.32 53.75 -33.56
CA LYS A 152 -12.59 54.04 -34.80
C LYS A 152 -11.65 52.85 -35.06
N PRO A 153 -11.87 52.07 -36.13
CA PRO A 153 -11.01 50.95 -36.44
C PRO A 153 -9.61 51.52 -36.63
N ASN A 154 -8.65 50.94 -35.92
CA ASN A 154 -7.24 51.25 -36.03
C ASN A 154 -6.82 51.05 -37.50
N ASN A 155 -6.76 52.14 -38.28
CA ASN A 155 -6.47 52.10 -39.71
C ASN A 155 -5.02 51.66 -40.03
N ASP A 156 -4.19 51.41 -39.03
CA ASP A 156 -2.76 51.06 -39.20
C ASP A 156 -2.42 49.58 -38.96
N MET A 157 -3.40 48.68 -38.80
CA MET A 157 -3.12 47.24 -38.92
C MET A 157 -4.15 46.52 -39.78
N MET A 158 -3.68 46.12 -40.96
CA MET A 158 -4.23 45.09 -41.86
C MET A 158 -5.34 45.58 -42.79
N SER A 159 -4.94 46.03 -43.98
CA SER A 159 -5.79 46.04 -45.16
C SER A 159 -5.98 44.60 -45.68
N PHE A 160 -7.19 44.07 -45.54
CA PHE A 160 -7.69 43.05 -46.46
C PHE A 160 -9.11 43.42 -46.89
N THR A 161 -9.31 43.41 -48.20
CA THR A 161 -10.51 43.86 -48.88
C THR A 161 -11.70 42.97 -48.53
N VAL A 162 -12.75 43.58 -47.97
CA VAL A 162 -14.03 42.93 -47.66
C VAL A 162 -14.79 42.63 -48.97
N LYS A 163 -15.10 41.36 -49.23
CA LYS A 163 -16.36 41.00 -49.90
C LYS A 163 -17.45 40.90 -48.85
N ARG A 164 -18.50 41.71 -49.03
CA ARG A 164 -19.69 41.81 -48.18
C ARG A 164 -20.36 40.45 -47.97
N ASN A 165 -20.70 40.15 -46.72
CA ASN A 165 -22.06 39.69 -46.42
C ASN A 165 -22.48 40.08 -45.01
N THR A 166 -23.73 40.49 -44.94
CA THR A 166 -24.46 41.03 -43.80
C THR A 166 -25.01 39.93 -42.87
N SER A 167 -25.19 40.34 -41.61
CA SER A 167 -26.11 39.84 -40.58
C SER A 167 -25.70 38.66 -39.69
N ASN A 168 -25.52 39.01 -38.40
CA ASN A 168 -25.87 38.28 -37.18
C ASN A 168 -25.91 36.74 -37.23
N GLN A 169 -24.75 36.10 -37.06
CA GLN A 169 -24.66 34.78 -36.43
C GLN A 169 -23.39 34.74 -35.58
N ILE A 170 -23.48 34.24 -34.34
CA ILE A 170 -22.32 33.84 -33.55
C ILE A 170 -21.43 33.01 -34.46
N ASN A 171 -20.18 33.46 -34.62
CA ASN A 171 -19.24 33.05 -35.65
C ASN A 171 -19.20 31.52 -35.80
N GLN A 172 -20.04 30.96 -36.69
CA GLN A 172 -20.13 29.51 -36.96
C GLN A 172 -18.74 28.97 -37.34
N GLN A 173 -17.92 29.83 -37.94
CA GLN A 173 -16.53 29.57 -38.28
C GLN A 173 -15.64 29.27 -37.06
N ASN A 174 -15.87 29.89 -35.89
CA ASN A 174 -15.10 29.56 -34.68
C ASN A 174 -15.54 28.24 -34.05
N ILE A 175 -16.83 27.89 -34.15
CA ILE A 175 -17.35 26.59 -33.70
C ILE A 175 -16.90 25.49 -34.66
N GLU A 176 -16.90 25.74 -35.97
CA GLU A 176 -16.36 24.83 -36.99
C GLU A 176 -14.86 24.66 -36.84
N ASN A 177 -14.10 25.74 -36.59
CA ASN A 177 -12.68 25.64 -36.27
C ASN A 177 -12.44 24.82 -35.00
N GLY A 178 -13.24 25.04 -33.94
CA GLY A 178 -13.20 24.23 -32.72
C GLY A 178 -13.48 22.74 -32.99
N LYS A 179 -14.47 22.43 -33.85
CA LYS A 179 -14.76 21.05 -34.28
C LYS A 179 -13.61 20.45 -35.08
N ILE A 180 -12.97 21.23 -35.97
CA ILE A 180 -11.79 20.80 -36.72
C ILE A 180 -10.63 20.49 -35.76
N TYR A 181 -10.40 21.32 -34.74
CA TYR A 181 -9.36 21.05 -33.73
C TYR A 181 -9.65 19.79 -32.91
N VAL A 182 -10.90 19.58 -32.50
CA VAL A 182 -11.30 18.34 -31.79
C VAL A 182 -11.11 17.12 -32.68
N GLN A 183 -11.46 17.20 -33.96
CA GLN A 183 -11.26 16.11 -34.93
C GLN A 183 -9.77 15.83 -35.19
N GLN A 184 -8.93 16.86 -35.27
CA GLN A 184 -7.48 16.71 -35.39
C GLN A 184 -6.87 16.06 -34.15
N LEU A 185 -7.32 16.47 -32.95
CA LEU A 185 -6.88 15.86 -31.69
C LEU A 185 -7.29 14.39 -31.62
N GLN A 186 -8.52 14.07 -32.02
CA GLN A 186 -9.03 12.71 -32.06
C GLN A 186 -8.26 11.85 -33.08
N GLY A 187 -7.89 12.41 -34.23
CA GLY A 187 -7.01 11.76 -35.21
C GLY A 187 -5.61 11.49 -34.66
N ALA A 188 -5.02 12.45 -33.93
CA ALA A 188 -3.72 12.27 -33.28
C ALA A 188 -3.75 11.19 -32.19
N ILE A 189 -4.82 11.14 -31.38
CA ILE A 189 -5.03 10.09 -30.37
C ILE A 189 -5.17 8.73 -31.02
N ASN A 190 -5.96 8.61 -32.09
CA ASN A 190 -6.09 7.33 -32.81
C ASN A 190 -4.76 6.88 -33.42
N THR A 191 -3.97 7.81 -33.99
CA THR A 191 -2.63 7.50 -34.50
C THR A 191 -1.70 6.99 -33.38
N LEU A 192 -1.80 7.56 -32.18
CA LEU A 192 -1.04 7.11 -31.01
C LEU A 192 -1.46 5.70 -30.57
N ILE A 193 -2.77 5.42 -30.56
CA ILE A 193 -3.33 4.10 -30.26
C ILE A 193 -2.82 3.07 -31.28
N ASP A 194 -2.84 3.40 -32.57
CA ASP A 194 -2.35 2.52 -33.63
C ASP A 194 -0.85 2.24 -33.51
N GLN A 195 -0.04 3.26 -33.17
CA GLN A 195 1.39 3.09 -32.89
C GLN A 195 1.63 2.18 -31.68
N PHE A 196 0.83 2.33 -30.63
CA PHE A 196 0.93 1.47 -29.44
C PHE A 196 0.54 0.02 -29.74
N GLN A 197 -0.53 -0.18 -30.53
CA GLN A 197 -0.94 -1.51 -30.98
C GLN A 197 0.11 -2.16 -31.88
N SER A 198 0.71 -1.40 -32.80
CA SER A 198 1.80 -1.89 -33.65
C SER A 198 3.03 -2.29 -32.84
N LEU A 199 3.42 -1.50 -31.83
CA LEU A 199 4.52 -1.84 -30.92
C LEU A 199 4.20 -3.10 -30.11
N ASN A 200 2.96 -3.23 -29.64
CA ASN A 200 2.51 -4.41 -28.90
C ASN A 200 2.53 -5.68 -29.77
N GLU A 201 2.12 -5.59 -31.04
CA GLU A 201 2.20 -6.72 -31.97
C GLU A 201 3.65 -7.07 -32.35
N VAL A 202 4.55 -6.09 -32.49
CA VAL A 202 5.99 -6.35 -32.67
C VAL A 202 6.56 -7.06 -31.44
N LEU A 203 6.23 -6.58 -30.23
CA LEU A 203 6.64 -7.22 -28.98
C LEU A 203 6.12 -8.66 -28.90
N ARG A 204 4.84 -8.86 -29.20
CA ARG A 204 4.19 -10.17 -29.22
C ARG A 204 4.84 -11.13 -30.23
N THR A 205 5.15 -10.64 -31.42
CA THR A 205 5.83 -11.42 -32.47
C THR A 205 7.25 -11.77 -32.05
N ASN A 206 8.01 -10.84 -31.47
CA ASN A 206 9.36 -11.10 -30.97
C ASN A 206 9.35 -12.13 -29.82
N ILE A 207 8.37 -12.04 -28.92
CA ILE A 207 8.16 -13.05 -27.87
C ILE A 207 7.84 -14.40 -28.53
N GLN A 208 6.86 -14.46 -29.42
CA GLN A 208 6.46 -15.70 -30.10
C GLN A 208 7.61 -16.33 -30.91
N ASP A 209 8.36 -15.55 -31.69
CA ASP A 209 9.49 -16.03 -32.48
C ASP A 209 10.63 -16.57 -31.61
N ASN A 210 10.91 -15.91 -30.48
CA ASN A 210 11.92 -16.39 -29.54
C ASN A 210 11.49 -17.67 -28.81
N PHE A 211 10.21 -17.83 -28.51
CA PHE A 211 9.70 -19.05 -27.87
C PHE A 211 9.43 -20.19 -28.87
N GLN A 212 9.00 -19.91 -30.11
CA GLN A 212 8.72 -20.91 -31.15
C GLN A 212 9.97 -21.43 -31.88
N LYS A 213 11.08 -20.68 -31.89
CA LYS A 213 12.38 -21.19 -32.36
C LYS A 213 13.04 -22.19 -31.41
N THR A 214 12.47 -22.40 -30.23
CA THR A 214 12.76 -23.60 -29.42
C THR A 214 12.09 -24.79 -30.08
N PRO A 215 12.80 -25.83 -30.56
CA PRO A 215 12.24 -26.80 -31.49
C PRO A 215 11.17 -27.67 -30.83
N ILE A 216 9.90 -27.29 -31.02
CA ILE A 216 8.75 -28.16 -30.85
C ILE A 216 8.67 -29.00 -32.13
N LYS A 217 9.11 -30.27 -32.07
CA LYS A 217 8.88 -31.21 -33.17
C LYS A 217 7.38 -31.45 -33.32
N MET A 218 6.87 -31.02 -34.47
CA MET A 218 5.49 -31.13 -34.92
C MET A 218 5.01 -32.59 -35.03
N ILE A 219 3.72 -32.75 -34.75
CA ILE A 219 2.86 -33.87 -35.16
C ILE A 219 2.18 -33.46 -36.48
N GLU A 220 1.88 -34.46 -37.32
CA GLU A 220 1.17 -34.46 -38.62
C GLU A 220 2.10 -34.35 -39.85
N GLN A 221 2.01 -35.18 -40.90
CA GLN A 221 1.04 -36.18 -41.37
C GLN A 221 1.75 -37.02 -42.45
N GLU A 222 1.45 -38.31 -42.61
CA GLU A 222 1.46 -38.96 -43.93
C GLU A 222 0.44 -40.10 -44.00
N LYS A 223 -0.42 -40.01 -45.02
CA LYS A 223 -1.48 -40.95 -45.42
C LYS A 223 -0.94 -41.95 -46.46
N ASN A 224 -1.73 -43.03 -46.65
CA ASN A 224 -1.71 -44.06 -47.71
C ASN A 224 -0.84 -45.29 -47.35
N ASP A 225 -1.26 -46.55 -47.50
CA ASP A 225 -2.26 -47.13 -48.41
C ASP A 225 -2.67 -48.57 -47.95
N LYS A 226 -3.96 -48.90 -48.14
CA LYS A 226 -4.56 -50.19 -48.59
C LYS A 226 -4.82 -51.42 -47.69
N SER A 227 -6.13 -51.76 -47.71
CA SER A 227 -6.80 -53.08 -47.67
C SER A 227 -6.98 -53.71 -46.27
N MET A 228 -8.12 -54.27 -45.87
CA MET A 228 -9.24 -54.87 -46.62
C MET A 228 -10.58 -54.62 -45.92
N GLU A 229 -11.58 -54.41 -46.75
CA GLU A 229 -13.01 -54.45 -46.50
C GLU A 229 -13.49 -55.90 -46.40
N LYS A 230 -14.42 -56.22 -45.47
CA LYS A 230 -15.71 -56.89 -45.76
C LYS A 230 -16.45 -57.38 -44.52
N GLN A 231 -17.70 -56.90 -44.42
CA GLN A 231 -18.95 -57.67 -44.22
C GLN A 231 -19.16 -58.40 -42.89
N LEU A 232 -20.38 -58.64 -42.39
CA LEU A 232 -21.77 -58.21 -42.55
C LEU A 232 -22.51 -59.07 -41.52
N LYS A 233 -23.58 -58.54 -40.93
CA LYS A 233 -24.74 -59.30 -40.39
C LYS A 233 -24.44 -60.14 -39.13
N SER A 234 -25.33 -60.34 -38.18
CA SER A 234 -26.74 -59.96 -37.97
C SER A 234 -27.17 -60.66 -36.68
N ASN A 235 -28.15 -60.09 -35.98
CA ASN A 235 -29.25 -60.81 -35.31
C ASN A 235 -28.86 -61.72 -34.10
N VAL A 236 -29.65 -61.97 -33.06
CA VAL A 236 -31.05 -61.70 -32.67
C VAL A 236 -31.22 -62.38 -31.29
N MET A 237 -32.16 -61.88 -30.47
CA MET A 237 -32.87 -62.58 -29.35
C MET A 237 -32.05 -63.01 -28.13
N SER A 238 -32.30 -62.50 -26.91
CA SER A 238 -33.50 -62.50 -26.05
C SER A 238 -33.36 -63.51 -24.92
N SER A 239 -33.57 -63.05 -23.68
CA SER A 239 -34.35 -63.68 -22.59
C SER A 239 -33.81 -63.13 -21.26
N ASN A 240 -34.53 -62.22 -20.60
CA ASN A 240 -35.57 -62.48 -19.61
C ASN A 240 -35.18 -63.56 -18.57
N ARG A 241 -34.89 -63.11 -17.34
CA ARG A 241 -35.62 -63.55 -16.14
C ARG A 241 -35.40 -62.58 -14.97
N GLN A 242 -36.49 -61.89 -14.62
CA GLN A 242 -36.74 -61.38 -13.27
C GLN A 242 -37.08 -62.55 -12.34
N VAL A 243 -36.63 -62.51 -11.09
CA VAL A 243 -37.46 -62.89 -9.93
C VAL A 243 -37.15 -61.90 -8.80
N GLN A 244 -38.20 -61.22 -8.35
CA GLN A 244 -38.29 -60.40 -7.15
C GLN A 244 -38.37 -61.27 -5.89
N GLN A 245 -38.05 -60.66 -4.74
CA GLN A 245 -38.76 -60.70 -3.44
C GLN A 245 -37.72 -60.69 -2.30
N GLN A 246 -37.91 -60.10 -1.12
CA GLN A 246 -38.77 -59.04 -0.57
C GLN A 246 -38.41 -59.02 0.94
N ILE A 247 -38.69 -57.91 1.64
CA ILE A 247 -39.02 -57.83 3.08
C ILE A 247 -37.86 -57.71 4.11
N ASN A 248 -37.65 -56.44 4.48
CA ASN A 248 -37.65 -55.82 5.82
C ASN A 248 -36.56 -56.00 6.90
N PRO A 249 -36.40 -54.94 7.74
CA PRO A 249 -35.25 -54.70 8.60
C PRO A 249 -35.51 -55.16 10.04
N LYS A 250 -34.43 -55.35 10.81
CA LYS A 250 -34.50 -55.38 12.27
C LYS A 250 -33.42 -54.50 12.89
N GLU A 251 -33.89 -53.83 13.93
CA GLU A 251 -33.27 -52.80 14.74
C GLU A 251 -32.20 -53.32 15.71
N ASN A 252 -31.45 -52.34 16.22
CA ASN A 252 -30.81 -52.28 17.54
C ASN A 252 -29.68 -53.26 17.86
N GLN A 253 -28.48 -52.71 18.10
CA GLN A 253 -27.95 -52.68 19.47
C GLN A 253 -26.80 -51.67 19.63
N ILE A 254 -26.99 -50.85 20.66
CA ILE A 254 -26.05 -49.96 21.32
C ILE A 254 -25.01 -50.83 22.04
N ILE A 255 -23.72 -50.53 21.88
CA ILE A 255 -22.67 -50.95 22.81
C ILE A 255 -21.78 -49.73 23.11
N GLN A 256 -21.77 -49.36 24.39
CA GLN A 256 -20.85 -48.44 25.03
C GLN A 256 -19.44 -49.05 25.01
N ILE A 257 -18.42 -48.23 24.77
CA ILE A 257 -17.03 -48.57 25.11
C ILE A 257 -16.55 -47.52 26.09
N GLU A 258 -16.38 -47.96 27.33
CA GLU A 258 -15.75 -47.23 28.42
C GLU A 258 -14.22 -47.26 28.30
N ASP A 259 -13.66 -46.25 28.96
CA ASP A 259 -12.30 -46.02 29.41
C ASP A 259 -11.35 -47.23 29.49
N ASP A 260 -10.12 -47.01 29.01
CA ASP A 260 -8.93 -47.63 29.60
C ASP A 260 -7.75 -46.64 29.56
N SER A 261 -7.59 -45.93 30.67
CA SER A 261 -6.41 -45.16 31.03
C SER A 261 -5.27 -46.11 31.41
N ILE A 262 -4.21 -46.16 30.60
CA ILE A 262 -2.99 -46.90 30.93
C ILE A 262 -2.08 -46.04 31.81
N ILE A 263 -1.95 -46.50 33.06
CA ILE A 263 -0.94 -46.12 34.04
C ILE A 263 0.38 -46.80 33.65
N ILE A 264 1.48 -46.04 33.53
CA ILE A 264 2.83 -46.60 33.56
C ILE A 264 3.56 -45.99 34.76
N GLU A 265 3.65 -46.80 35.82
CA GLU A 265 4.65 -46.64 36.87
C GLU A 265 5.99 -47.24 36.40
N GLY A 266 7.08 -46.52 36.65
CA GLY A 266 8.45 -46.98 36.43
C GLY A 266 9.40 -46.17 37.29
N ASN A 267 9.68 -46.68 38.49
CA ASN A 267 10.54 -46.11 39.51
C ASN A 267 12.00 -46.60 39.36
N LYS A 268 12.96 -45.70 39.64
CA LYS A 268 14.27 -45.91 40.31
C LYS A 268 15.36 -46.67 39.53
N ASP A 269 16.67 -46.37 39.55
CA ASP A 269 17.58 -45.67 40.47
C ASP A 269 18.84 -45.20 39.69
N GLY A 270 19.54 -44.15 40.17
CA GLY A 270 20.83 -43.74 39.59
C GLY A 270 21.50 -42.48 40.16
N LYS A 271 21.91 -42.55 41.44
CA LYS A 271 22.82 -41.69 42.24
C LYS A 271 23.60 -40.50 41.61
N LYS A 272 23.44 -39.36 42.31
CA LYS A 272 24.44 -38.45 42.92
C LYS A 272 25.55 -37.81 42.06
N GLU A 273 25.52 -36.48 41.98
CA GLU A 273 26.64 -35.64 42.47
C GLU A 273 26.15 -34.26 42.95
N ILE A 274 26.90 -33.71 43.90
CA ILE A 274 26.56 -32.65 44.85
C ILE A 274 27.21 -31.34 44.39
N VAL A 275 26.47 -30.23 44.31
CA VAL A 275 27.04 -28.87 44.53
C VAL A 275 25.99 -27.99 45.23
N GLN A 276 26.49 -27.21 46.18
CA GLN A 276 25.80 -26.52 47.26
C GLN A 276 24.95 -25.30 46.86
N THR A 277 23.93 -25.13 47.70
CA THR A 277 23.02 -24.02 48.00
C THR A 277 23.63 -22.62 48.08
N VAL A 278 22.93 -21.61 47.55
CA VAL A 278 22.83 -20.25 48.17
C VAL A 278 21.44 -19.64 47.93
N ASP A 279 20.79 -19.36 49.06
CA ASP A 279 19.76 -18.36 49.41
C ASP A 279 18.93 -17.65 48.33
N GLN A 280 17.62 -17.91 48.41
CA GLN A 280 16.57 -16.95 48.09
C GLN A 280 16.54 -15.84 49.16
N ARG A 281 16.60 -14.58 48.74
CA ARG A 281 16.14 -13.45 49.57
C ARG A 281 15.04 -12.69 48.85
N GLU A 282 13.88 -12.69 49.49
CA GLU A 282 12.79 -11.75 49.27
C GLU A 282 13.32 -10.32 49.48
N TYR A 283 13.03 -9.41 48.55
CA TYR A 283 13.23 -7.99 48.75
C TYR A 283 11.90 -7.34 49.15
N THR A 284 11.81 -6.93 50.41
CA THR A 284 10.76 -6.07 50.94
C THR A 284 10.96 -4.60 50.52
N MET A 285 9.87 -3.94 50.17
CA MET A 285 9.74 -2.55 49.67
C MET A 285 10.27 -1.42 50.58
N ASP A 286 10.86 -1.73 51.74
CA ASP A 286 11.33 -0.73 52.71
C ASP A 286 12.80 -0.29 52.56
N GLN A 287 13.57 -0.87 51.63
CA GLN A 287 14.96 -0.47 51.38
C GLN A 287 15.14 0.50 50.20
N LEU A 288 14.10 0.80 49.44
CA LEU A 288 14.13 1.77 48.33
C LEU A 288 13.81 3.22 48.75
N LYS A 289 13.47 3.44 50.03
CA LYS A 289 13.10 4.77 50.57
C LYS A 289 14.26 5.52 51.25
N LYS A 290 15.46 4.94 51.30
CA LYS A 290 16.66 5.56 51.93
C LYS A 290 17.75 6.02 50.96
N MET A 291 17.51 6.02 49.65
CA MET A 291 18.44 6.55 48.64
C MET A 291 17.95 7.82 47.92
N MET A 292 16.90 8.48 48.40
CA MET A 292 16.37 9.71 47.80
C MET A 292 16.31 10.91 48.77
N ASP A 293 17.24 11.00 49.72
CA ASP A 293 17.42 12.18 50.58
C ASP A 293 18.90 12.52 50.78
N ILE A 294 19.64 12.84 49.71
CA ILE A 294 20.91 13.59 49.79
C ILE A 294 21.02 14.51 48.56
N ASN A 295 20.40 15.69 48.64
CA ASN A 295 20.96 16.97 48.16
C ASN A 295 19.96 18.11 48.38
N SER A 296 19.86 18.54 49.63
CA SER A 296 19.34 19.86 49.96
C SER A 296 20.14 20.43 51.12
N GLY A 297 20.94 21.48 50.86
CA GLY A 297 21.47 22.34 51.90
C GLY A 297 22.90 22.80 51.70
N LYS A 298 23.07 24.01 51.16
CA LYS A 298 23.93 25.06 51.74
C LYS A 298 23.64 26.43 51.11
N LYS A 299 22.89 27.24 51.88
CA LYS A 299 22.98 28.71 52.03
C LYS A 299 24.42 29.08 52.49
N GLU A 300 24.99 30.29 52.43
CA GLU A 300 24.55 31.68 52.23
C GLU A 300 25.83 32.58 52.13
N GLN A 301 25.64 33.89 51.88
CA GLN A 301 26.56 35.05 52.04
C GLN A 301 27.52 35.33 50.88
N LEU A 302 27.80 36.58 50.44
CA LEU A 302 27.53 37.94 50.92
C LEU A 302 27.78 38.88 49.70
N ASP A 303 26.93 39.87 49.45
CA ASP A 303 27.33 41.30 49.42
C ASP A 303 26.37 42.22 48.66
N GLN A 304 26.05 43.30 49.34
CA GLN A 304 25.25 44.44 48.93
C GLN A 304 26.11 45.40 48.10
N ARG A 305 25.54 46.06 47.09
CA ARG A 305 25.82 47.48 46.84
C ARG A 305 24.71 48.16 46.05
N LYS A 306 24.26 49.28 46.63
CA LYS A 306 23.29 50.26 46.17
C LYS A 306 23.83 51.06 44.98
N ASN A 307 22.93 51.56 44.14
CA ASN A 307 22.75 52.97 43.72
C ASN A 307 21.94 53.00 42.41
N ASN A 308 20.72 53.54 42.41
CA ASN A 308 20.33 54.95 42.34
C ASN A 308 20.36 55.55 40.93
N ASN A 309 19.32 56.37 40.69
CA ASN A 309 19.07 57.32 39.60
C ASN A 309 18.39 56.71 38.36
N ASN A 310 17.37 57.28 37.73
CA ASN A 310 16.53 58.50 37.83
C ASN A 310 16.21 58.81 36.36
N ASN A 311 14.96 59.17 36.04
CA ASN A 311 14.55 60.14 35.02
C ASN A 311 15.03 59.91 33.56
N ASN A 312 14.22 60.02 32.51
CA ASN A 312 13.37 61.14 32.21
C ASN A 312 12.52 60.83 30.96
N ASN A 313 11.39 61.52 30.89
CA ASN A 313 10.64 61.82 29.67
C ASN A 313 11.56 62.27 28.52
N ASN A 314 11.18 61.98 27.28
CA ASN A 314 10.91 63.05 26.32
C ASN A 314 10.22 62.54 25.05
N ASN A 315 9.10 63.22 24.76
CA ASN A 315 8.56 63.43 23.43
C ASN A 315 9.65 63.90 22.47
N ASN A 316 9.59 63.46 21.21
CA ASN A 316 9.89 64.34 20.10
C ASN A 316 9.11 63.92 18.84
N ASN A 317 8.31 64.88 18.38
CA ASN A 317 7.75 64.95 17.04
C ASN A 317 8.86 64.90 16.00
N VAL A 318 8.70 64.07 14.98
CA VAL A 318 9.42 64.21 13.71
C VAL A 318 8.38 64.41 12.61
N VAL A 319 8.48 65.59 12.02
CA VAL A 319 7.84 66.00 10.77
C VAL A 319 8.50 65.20 9.64
N GLU A 320 7.73 64.37 8.94
CA GLU A 320 8.16 63.83 7.64
C GLU A 320 7.37 64.44 6.50
N GLN A 321 8.14 65.01 5.58
CA GLN A 321 7.71 65.73 4.40
C GLN A 321 7.07 64.78 3.39
N GLN A 322 5.90 65.19 2.89
CA GLN A 322 5.29 64.64 1.69
C GLN A 322 6.18 64.90 0.47
N GLN A 323 6.76 63.85 -0.10
CA GLN A 323 7.18 63.84 -1.50
C GLN A 323 6.16 63.03 -2.31
N ARG A 324 5.39 63.75 -3.15
CA ARG A 324 4.63 63.16 -4.26
C ARG A 324 5.61 62.62 -5.29
N ASN A 325 5.64 61.31 -5.45
CA ASN A 325 6.11 60.67 -6.68
C ASN A 325 4.90 60.11 -7.41
N GLU A 326 4.62 60.64 -8.60
CA GLU A 326 3.70 60.08 -9.57
C GLU A 326 4.32 58.78 -10.14
N GLN A 327 3.64 57.64 -9.93
CA GLN A 327 3.95 56.39 -10.63
C GLN A 327 2.87 56.11 -11.68
N PRO A 328 3.25 55.53 -12.84
CA PRO A 328 2.32 55.19 -13.91
C PRO A 328 1.52 53.93 -13.55
N GLY A 329 0.21 53.99 -13.80
CA GLY A 329 -0.75 52.94 -13.51
C GLY A 329 -0.42 51.62 -14.20
N LYS A 330 -0.15 50.60 -13.37
CA LYS A 330 -0.25 49.20 -13.75
C LYS A 330 -1.62 48.70 -13.30
N GLU A 331 -2.48 48.39 -14.26
CA GLU A 331 -3.70 47.61 -14.00
C GLU A 331 -3.28 46.22 -13.53
N ALA A 332 -3.24 46.03 -12.21
CA ALA A 332 -3.11 44.72 -11.61
C ALA A 332 -4.42 43.97 -11.84
N GLN A 333 -4.38 42.91 -12.65
CA GLN A 333 -5.44 41.93 -12.68
C GLN A 333 -5.44 41.23 -11.31
N GLU A 334 -6.37 41.61 -10.44
CA GLU A 334 -6.67 40.89 -9.20
C GLU A 334 -7.08 39.46 -9.61
N GLN A 335 -6.14 38.52 -9.45
CA GLN A 335 -6.47 37.11 -9.48
C GLN A 335 -7.19 36.82 -8.17
N GLU A 336 -8.47 36.46 -8.26
CA GLU A 336 -9.24 35.97 -7.11
C GLU A 336 -8.51 34.76 -6.51
N GLU A 337 -7.77 34.98 -5.42
CA GLU A 337 -7.10 33.93 -4.67
C GLU A 337 -8.19 33.13 -3.95
N ASN A 338 -8.49 31.92 -4.42
CA ASN A 338 -9.41 31.04 -3.70
C ASN A 338 -8.73 30.53 -2.43
N GLU A 339 -9.27 30.90 -1.27
CA GLU A 339 -8.81 30.37 0.01
C GLU A 339 -9.28 28.92 0.16
N THR A 340 -8.36 28.07 0.59
CA THR A 340 -8.66 26.68 0.93
C THR A 340 -9.05 26.62 2.41
N VAL A 341 -10.32 26.36 2.68
CA VAL A 341 -10.82 26.18 4.05
C VAL A 341 -10.90 24.70 4.36
N LEU A 342 -10.24 24.31 5.45
CA LEU A 342 -10.32 22.96 5.99
C LEU A 342 -11.43 22.89 7.05
N SER A 343 -12.42 22.02 6.84
CA SER A 343 -13.49 21.79 7.82
C SER A 343 -13.31 20.44 8.50
N VAL A 344 -13.36 20.41 9.82
CA VAL A 344 -13.31 19.18 10.63
C VAL A 344 -14.59 19.09 11.45
N THR A 345 -15.34 18.00 11.25
CA THR A 345 -16.65 17.80 11.88
C THR A 345 -16.70 16.45 12.59
N LEU A 346 -17.23 16.38 13.80
CA LEU A 346 -17.46 15.11 14.49
C LEU A 346 -18.64 14.40 13.82
N GLU A 347 -18.39 13.22 13.26
CA GLU A 347 -19.41 12.44 12.54
C GLU A 347 -20.06 11.40 13.45
N LYS A 348 -19.26 10.65 14.22
CA LYS A 348 -19.75 9.60 15.11
C LYS A 348 -18.96 9.52 16.41
N GLN A 349 -19.64 9.16 17.49
CA GLN A 349 -19.01 8.82 18.76
C GLN A 349 -19.73 7.62 19.39
N PHE A 350 -18.98 6.57 19.72
CA PHE A 350 -19.57 5.36 20.27
C PHE A 350 -18.61 4.59 21.18
N GLN A 351 -19.16 3.68 21.98
CA GLN A 351 -18.39 2.77 22.82
C GLN A 351 -17.87 1.61 21.95
N PHE A 352 -16.57 1.61 21.66
CA PHE A 352 -15.93 0.57 20.84
C PHE A 352 -15.61 -0.67 21.67
N MET A 353 -14.93 -0.51 22.81
CA MET A 353 -14.56 -1.63 23.70
C MET A 353 -15.32 -1.51 25.03
N SER A 354 -15.93 -2.59 25.51
CA SER A 354 -16.62 -2.61 26.81
C SER A 354 -15.68 -3.05 27.95
N GLY A 355 -15.98 -2.65 29.18
CA GLY A 355 -15.27 -3.13 30.39
C GLY A 355 -13.98 -2.39 30.70
N GLY A 356 -13.86 -1.13 30.27
CA GLY A 356 -12.70 -0.29 30.55
C GLY A 356 -11.45 -0.62 29.74
N LEU A 357 -11.51 -1.58 28.82
CA LEU A 357 -10.42 -1.89 27.91
C LEU A 357 -10.16 -0.71 26.97
N GLU A 358 -8.92 -0.27 26.89
CA GLU A 358 -8.46 0.74 25.95
C GLU A 358 -8.25 0.14 24.56
N ILE A 359 -8.40 0.97 23.53
CA ILE A 359 -8.15 0.57 22.14
C ILE A 359 -6.67 0.83 21.86
N SER A 360 -5.87 -0.22 21.75
CA SER A 360 -4.41 -0.09 21.54
C SER A 360 -4.04 0.11 20.08
N LYS A 361 -4.84 -0.42 19.14
CA LYS A 361 -4.66 -0.18 17.71
C LYS A 361 -6.01 -0.24 16.99
N MET A 362 -6.11 0.48 15.88
CA MET A 362 -7.28 0.47 15.01
C MET A 362 -6.86 0.26 13.55
N ILE A 363 -7.82 -0.16 12.72
CA ILE A 363 -7.65 -0.24 11.26
C ILE A 363 -8.99 -0.03 10.56
N PHE A 364 -8.97 0.65 9.41
CA PHE A 364 -10.11 0.64 8.50
C PHE A 364 -10.02 -0.62 7.62
N ILE A 365 -11.09 -1.44 7.63
CA ILE A 365 -11.17 -2.65 6.81
C ILE A 365 -11.71 -2.31 5.43
N ASN A 366 -12.65 -1.37 5.33
CA ASN A 366 -13.12 -0.83 4.07
C ASN A 366 -13.80 0.55 4.31
N LYS A 367 -14.64 0.98 3.35
CA LYS A 367 -15.39 2.25 3.45
C LYS A 367 -16.41 2.30 4.59
N GLN A 368 -16.80 1.15 5.14
CA GLN A 368 -17.87 1.06 6.14
C GLN A 368 -17.40 0.43 7.44
N LEU A 369 -16.27 -0.25 7.47
CA LEU A 369 -15.87 -1.07 8.59
C LEU A 369 -14.62 -0.56 9.27
N ILE A 370 -14.68 -0.53 10.60
CA ILE A 370 -13.57 -0.15 11.44
C ILE A 370 -13.32 -1.22 12.50
N GLY A 371 -12.09 -1.71 12.53
CA GLY A 371 -11.60 -2.72 13.46
C GLY A 371 -10.71 -2.09 14.53
N GLY A 372 -10.68 -2.69 15.70
CA GLY A 372 -9.82 -2.27 16.80
C GLY A 372 -9.50 -3.41 17.75
N ILE A 373 -8.29 -3.40 18.30
CA ILE A 373 -7.86 -4.35 19.33
C ILE A 373 -7.76 -3.65 20.69
N GLY A 374 -8.08 -4.39 21.74
CA GLY A 374 -7.86 -3.99 23.12
C GLY A 374 -7.76 -5.21 24.02
N GLY A 375 -6.58 -5.42 24.61
CA GLY A 375 -6.24 -6.65 25.32
C GLY A 375 -6.39 -7.88 24.41
N SER A 376 -7.17 -8.87 24.83
CA SER A 376 -7.39 -10.13 24.10
C SER A 376 -8.60 -10.11 23.16
N LYS A 377 -9.14 -8.93 22.86
CA LYS A 377 -10.33 -8.73 22.01
C LYS A 377 -9.98 -7.94 20.77
N PHE A 378 -10.50 -8.40 19.63
CA PHE A 378 -10.67 -7.60 18.42
C PHE A 378 -12.16 -7.37 18.19
N MET A 379 -12.55 -6.14 17.93
CA MET A 379 -13.94 -5.74 17.67
C MET A 379 -14.05 -5.05 16.32
N LEU A 380 -15.14 -5.36 15.60
CA LEU A 380 -15.47 -4.79 14.30
C LEU A 380 -16.81 -4.06 14.36
N HIS A 381 -16.82 -2.80 13.93
CA HIS A 381 -18.00 -1.96 13.86
C HIS A 381 -18.32 -1.55 12.42
N ASP A 382 -19.61 -1.46 12.12
CA ASP A 382 -20.13 -0.95 10.85
C ASP A 382 -20.56 0.51 11.03
N LEU A 383 -19.92 1.38 10.26
CA LEU A 383 -20.13 2.82 10.21
C LEU A 383 -21.30 3.20 9.31
N SER A 384 -21.83 2.30 8.50
CA SER A 384 -23.02 2.56 7.68
C SER A 384 -24.33 2.51 8.49
N ILE A 385 -24.33 1.82 9.63
CA ILE A 385 -25.50 1.67 10.49
C ILE A 385 -25.68 2.95 11.35
N PRO A 386 -26.89 3.51 11.44
CA PRO A 386 -27.18 4.65 12.32
C PRO A 386 -26.94 4.32 13.80
N ASP A 387 -26.56 5.31 14.61
CA ASP A 387 -26.18 5.12 16.02
C ASP A 387 -27.31 4.54 16.90
N SER A 388 -28.57 4.60 16.46
CA SER A 388 -29.73 4.02 17.15
C SER A 388 -29.74 2.49 17.17
N GLU A 389 -29.07 1.84 16.22
CA GLU A 389 -28.99 0.38 16.15
C GLU A 389 -27.60 -0.08 16.62
N ARG A 390 -27.53 -1.15 17.43
CA ARG A 390 -26.25 -1.64 17.97
C ARG A 390 -25.28 -1.96 16.81
N THR A 391 -24.28 -1.11 16.61
CA THR A 391 -23.32 -1.09 15.49
C THR A 391 -22.25 -2.19 15.53
N ARG A 392 -22.32 -3.12 16.49
CA ARG A 392 -21.31 -4.16 16.71
C ARG A 392 -21.56 -5.32 15.77
N VAL A 393 -20.69 -5.46 14.77
CA VAL A 393 -20.80 -6.52 13.75
C VAL A 393 -20.22 -7.83 14.27
N HIS A 394 -19.00 -7.77 14.82
CA HIS A 394 -18.25 -8.98 15.13
C HIS A 394 -17.28 -8.78 16.28
N THR A 395 -16.94 -9.88 16.97
CA THR A 395 -15.92 -9.89 18.01
C THR A 395 -15.16 -11.18 18.00
N ILE A 396 -13.84 -11.04 17.97
CA ILE A 396 -12.90 -12.15 18.04
C ILE A 396 -12.20 -12.07 19.40
N GLN A 397 -12.44 -13.07 20.24
CA GLN A 397 -11.80 -13.23 21.54
C GLN A 397 -10.66 -14.24 21.41
N ASN A 398 -9.51 -13.94 22.00
CA ASN A 398 -8.39 -14.86 22.13
C ASN A 398 -8.06 -15.10 23.60
N GLU A 399 -7.28 -16.14 23.89
CA GLU A 399 -6.69 -16.36 25.22
C GLU A 399 -5.57 -15.36 25.50
N TYR A 400 -4.85 -14.94 24.45
CA TYR A 400 -3.70 -14.04 24.56
C TYR A 400 -4.06 -12.63 24.10
N GLU A 401 -3.38 -11.64 24.66
CA GLU A 401 -3.52 -10.26 24.20
C GLU A 401 -2.99 -10.11 22.78
N TYR A 402 -3.71 -9.32 21.98
CA TYR A 402 -3.27 -8.91 20.66
C TYR A 402 -2.22 -7.81 20.79
N THR A 403 -1.14 -7.94 20.03
CA THR A 403 -0.06 -6.95 19.98
C THR A 403 -0.19 -6.03 18.77
N ASP A 404 -0.68 -6.58 17.66
CA ASP A 404 -0.75 -5.86 16.40
C ASP A 404 -1.79 -6.46 15.45
N MET A 405 -2.20 -5.71 14.43
CA MET A 405 -3.07 -6.15 13.35
C MET A 405 -2.64 -5.56 12.00
N ALA A 406 -2.92 -6.29 10.94
CA ALA A 406 -2.82 -5.82 9.56
C ALA A 406 -3.99 -6.33 8.72
N TYR A 407 -4.33 -5.63 7.65
CA TYR A 407 -5.41 -6.02 6.75
C TYR A 407 -4.97 -5.93 5.29
N LEU A 408 -5.33 -6.94 4.51
CA LEU A 408 -5.17 -6.98 3.06
C LEU A 408 -6.55 -6.97 2.41
N GLU A 409 -6.90 -5.88 1.75
CA GLU A 409 -8.05 -5.86 0.84
C GLU A 409 -7.67 -6.58 -0.45
N LEU A 410 -8.42 -7.60 -0.83
CA LEU A 410 -8.23 -8.32 -2.11
C LEU A 410 -9.17 -7.75 -3.17
N ASP A 411 -10.41 -7.49 -2.77
CA ASP A 411 -11.45 -6.81 -3.53
C ASP A 411 -12.47 -6.18 -2.56
N GLU A 412 -13.52 -5.52 -3.06
CA GLU A 412 -14.52 -4.87 -2.21
C GLU A 412 -15.25 -5.83 -1.24
N GLN A 413 -15.35 -7.12 -1.62
CA GLN A 413 -16.05 -8.15 -0.88
C GLN A 413 -15.10 -8.98 -0.01
N ASN A 414 -13.86 -9.16 -0.43
CA ASN A 414 -12.93 -10.11 0.15
C ASN A 414 -11.66 -9.44 0.67
N GLY A 415 -11.18 -9.95 1.79
CA GLY A 415 -9.90 -9.54 2.35
C GLY A 415 -9.42 -10.47 3.44
N SER A 416 -8.21 -10.24 3.91
CA SER A 416 -7.60 -11.03 4.98
C SER A 416 -7.17 -10.12 6.12
N LEU A 417 -7.68 -10.41 7.32
CA LEU A 417 -7.28 -9.77 8.57
C LEU A 417 -6.24 -10.66 9.26
N TYR A 418 -5.13 -10.06 9.66
CA TYR A 418 -4.02 -10.70 10.37
C TYR A 418 -3.99 -10.13 11.78
N LEU A 419 -4.03 -10.98 12.81
CA LEU A 419 -3.96 -10.57 14.22
C LEU A 419 -2.75 -11.24 14.89
N ALA A 420 -1.80 -10.42 15.34
CA ALA A 420 -0.61 -10.84 16.08
C ALA A 420 -0.91 -10.87 17.59
N THR A 421 -0.34 -11.83 18.30
CA THR A 421 -0.54 -12.00 19.75
C THR A 421 0.76 -11.97 20.55
N LYS A 422 0.65 -11.67 21.85
CA LYS A 422 1.78 -11.69 22.79
C LYS A 422 2.48 -13.05 22.92
N ARG A 423 1.83 -14.13 22.47
CA ARG A 423 2.43 -15.48 22.46
C ARG A 423 3.21 -15.78 21.18
N GLY A 424 3.34 -14.80 20.28
CA GLY A 424 4.06 -14.95 19.02
C GLY A 424 3.26 -15.72 17.96
N TYR A 425 1.93 -15.71 18.02
CA TYR A 425 1.10 -16.25 16.93
C TYR A 425 0.53 -15.12 16.06
N VAL A 426 0.47 -15.37 14.76
CA VAL A 426 -0.40 -14.61 13.84
C VAL A 426 -1.57 -15.49 13.41
N TYR A 427 -2.77 -15.00 13.69
CA TYR A 427 -4.03 -15.59 13.26
C TYR A 427 -4.48 -14.91 11.97
N VAL A 428 -4.84 -15.71 10.97
CA VAL A 428 -5.38 -15.22 9.70
C VAL A 428 -6.88 -15.44 9.66
N TYR A 429 -7.63 -14.37 9.41
CA TYR A 429 -9.07 -14.41 9.26
C TYR A 429 -9.47 -13.90 7.88
N ILE A 430 -10.20 -14.72 7.12
CA ILE A 430 -10.69 -14.35 5.79
C ILE A 430 -12.03 -13.64 5.97
N LYS A 431 -12.16 -12.42 5.44
CA LYS A 431 -13.44 -11.72 5.27
C LYS A 431 -14.06 -12.20 3.96
N GLU A 432 -15.25 -12.79 4.07
CA GLU A 432 -16.11 -13.14 2.92
C GLU A 432 -17.36 -12.24 2.95
N GLY A 433 -17.65 -11.56 1.84
CA GLY A 433 -18.85 -10.75 1.66
C GLY A 433 -18.85 -9.35 2.30
N ILE A 434 -19.87 -8.56 1.93
CA ILE A 434 -20.02 -7.17 2.38
C ILE A 434 -20.84 -7.07 3.67
N LYS A 435 -21.93 -7.86 3.79
CA LYS A 435 -22.94 -7.71 4.87
C LYS A 435 -22.82 -8.77 5.98
N ASN A 436 -22.37 -9.98 5.66
CA ASN A 436 -22.24 -11.08 6.62
C ASN A 436 -20.76 -11.46 6.77
N ILE A 437 -20.00 -10.60 7.43
CA ILE A 437 -18.55 -10.80 7.59
C ILE A 437 -18.34 -11.99 8.52
N THR A 438 -18.04 -13.14 7.93
CA THR A 438 -17.56 -14.29 8.68
C THR A 438 -16.05 -14.32 8.60
N PHE A 439 -15.39 -14.25 9.74
CA PHE A 439 -13.96 -14.47 9.87
C PHE A 439 -13.70 -15.95 10.17
N LYS A 440 -13.22 -16.69 9.16
CA LYS A 440 -12.78 -18.09 9.35
C LYS A 440 -11.30 -18.13 9.68
N LEU A 441 -10.93 -18.87 10.73
CA LEU A 441 -9.53 -19.08 11.05
C LEU A 441 -8.87 -19.91 9.95
N GLY A 442 -7.91 -19.32 9.23
CA GLY A 442 -7.21 -19.98 8.12
C GLY A 442 -6.04 -20.85 8.58
N SER A 443 -5.11 -20.27 9.34
CA SER A 443 -3.94 -20.96 9.86
C SER A 443 -3.37 -20.22 11.09
N ASN A 444 -2.65 -20.96 11.94
CA ASN A 444 -1.87 -20.42 13.05
C ASN A 444 -0.40 -20.71 12.77
N HIS A 445 0.43 -19.66 12.75
CA HIS A 445 1.87 -19.82 12.62
C HIS A 445 2.52 -19.47 13.96
N PRO A 446 3.14 -20.42 14.68
CA PRO A 446 4.03 -20.08 15.78
C PRO A 446 5.20 -19.33 15.17
N LEU A 447 5.22 -18.02 15.39
CA LEU A 447 6.29 -17.19 14.91
C LEU A 447 7.43 -17.29 15.93
N ASP A 448 7.20 -17.06 17.23
CA ASP A 448 8.30 -16.60 18.10
C ASP A 448 8.19 -16.78 19.62
N ILE A 449 9.24 -16.29 20.31
CA ILE A 449 9.32 -16.06 21.76
C ILE A 449 8.17 -15.15 22.20
N LYS A 450 7.61 -15.42 23.38
CA LYS A 450 6.53 -14.58 23.95
C LYS A 450 7.00 -13.13 24.10
N GLY A 451 6.24 -12.18 23.59
CA GLY A 451 6.62 -10.77 23.60
C GLY A 451 5.77 -9.91 22.67
N MET A 452 6.25 -8.70 22.41
CA MET A 452 5.64 -7.79 21.44
C MET A 452 5.93 -8.30 20.01
N LEU A 453 4.88 -8.45 19.21
CA LEU A 453 4.98 -8.85 17.81
C LEU A 453 4.29 -7.78 16.96
N LEU A 454 5.03 -7.20 16.02
CA LEU A 454 4.55 -6.20 15.06
C LEU A 454 4.40 -6.85 13.69
N ILE A 455 3.35 -6.47 12.95
CA ILE A 455 3.07 -6.99 11.62
C ILE A 455 2.66 -5.90 10.64
N GLN A 456 3.03 -6.08 9.37
CA GLN A 456 2.65 -5.20 8.26
C GLN A 456 2.40 -6.03 7.01
N VAL A 457 1.49 -5.57 6.16
CA VAL A 457 1.18 -6.22 4.88
C VAL A 457 1.69 -5.36 3.73
N ASN A 458 2.38 -5.99 2.78
CA ASN A 458 2.61 -5.42 1.46
C ASN A 458 1.56 -5.99 0.49
N PRO A 459 0.62 -5.15 0.02
CA PRO A 459 -0.46 -5.60 -0.85
C PRO A 459 0.00 -5.92 -2.28
N ILE A 460 1.09 -5.30 -2.75
CA ILE A 460 1.59 -5.47 -4.13
C ILE A 460 2.20 -6.86 -4.27
N ASP A 461 3.18 -7.18 -3.43
CA ASP A 461 3.88 -8.46 -3.50
C ASP A 461 3.12 -9.59 -2.80
N ARG A 462 1.98 -9.27 -2.17
CA ARG A 462 1.18 -10.17 -1.33
C ARG A 462 2.05 -10.84 -0.28
N GLN A 463 2.71 -10.01 0.53
CA GLN A 463 3.60 -10.44 1.58
C GLN A 463 3.15 -9.91 2.93
N LEU A 464 3.43 -10.68 3.98
CA LEU A 464 3.32 -10.24 5.36
C LEU A 464 4.71 -10.14 5.93
N TYR A 465 5.01 -9.03 6.58
CA TYR A 465 6.21 -8.87 7.38
C TYR A 465 5.85 -9.00 8.86
N SER A 466 6.71 -9.68 9.60
CA SER A 466 6.60 -9.76 11.06
C SER A 466 7.94 -9.46 11.71
N VAL A 467 7.90 -8.81 12.87
CA VAL A 467 9.10 -8.59 13.68
C VAL A 467 8.73 -8.55 15.17
N GLY A 468 9.52 -9.21 16.02
CA GLY A 468 9.30 -9.26 17.46
C GLY A 468 10.58 -9.27 18.30
N GLU A 469 10.45 -9.80 19.52
CA GLU A 469 11.53 -9.87 20.52
C GLU A 469 12.66 -10.84 20.13
N GLU A 470 12.45 -11.75 19.18
CA GLU A 470 13.53 -12.57 18.61
C GLU A 470 14.52 -11.76 17.77
N LYS A 471 14.21 -10.48 17.48
CA LYS A 471 15.06 -9.58 16.70
C LYS A 471 15.26 -10.07 15.27
N ILE A 472 14.25 -10.70 14.67
CA ILE A 472 14.28 -11.15 13.28
C ILE A 472 13.08 -10.54 12.56
N VAL A 473 13.33 -9.85 11.44
CA VAL A 473 12.26 -9.52 10.50
C VAL A 473 12.05 -10.72 9.60
N LYS A 474 10.87 -11.30 9.60
CA LYS A 474 10.50 -12.41 8.70
C LYS A 474 9.57 -11.90 7.61
N VAL A 475 9.75 -12.42 6.42
CA VAL A 475 8.88 -12.16 5.27
C VAL A 475 8.13 -13.43 4.90
N TRP A 476 6.82 -13.33 4.83
CA TRP A 476 5.92 -14.45 4.56
C TRP A 476 5.22 -14.24 3.24
N SER A 477 5.19 -15.26 2.39
CA SER A 477 4.32 -15.29 1.22
C SER A 477 2.88 -15.46 1.67
N LEU A 478 1.98 -14.51 1.42
CA LEU A 478 0.56 -14.65 1.81
C LEU A 478 -0.18 -15.76 1.04
N LYS A 479 0.36 -16.16 -0.13
CA LYS A 479 -0.20 -17.27 -0.92
C LYS A 479 0.07 -18.63 -0.27
N THR A 480 1.26 -18.83 0.28
CA THR A 480 1.72 -20.13 0.80
C THR A 480 1.85 -20.17 2.31
N MET A 481 1.81 -19.01 2.96
CA MET A 481 2.16 -18.77 4.36
C MET A 481 3.50 -19.37 4.77
N ARG A 482 4.44 -19.44 3.82
CA ARG A 482 5.83 -19.85 4.07
C ARG A 482 6.73 -18.64 4.18
N GLU A 483 7.71 -18.72 5.07
CA GLU A 483 8.79 -17.75 5.15
C GLU A 483 9.58 -17.80 3.83
N ILE A 484 9.78 -16.64 3.21
CA ILE A 484 10.51 -16.50 1.95
C ILE A 484 11.81 -15.70 2.12
N ASN A 485 11.92 -14.89 3.17
CA ASN A 485 13.13 -14.12 3.47
C ASN A 485 13.17 -13.75 4.97
N ARG A 486 14.37 -13.42 5.47
CA ARG A 486 14.57 -12.95 6.83
C ARG A 486 15.71 -11.95 6.94
N LEU A 487 15.66 -11.09 7.96
CA LEU A 487 16.73 -10.17 8.33
C LEU A 487 16.94 -10.20 9.85
N GLU A 488 18.14 -10.55 10.28
CA GLU A 488 18.53 -10.48 11.69
C GLU A 488 18.84 -9.04 12.12
N LEU A 489 18.44 -8.72 13.34
CA LEU A 489 18.64 -7.44 14.00
C LEU A 489 19.53 -7.66 15.23
N GLN A 490 20.35 -6.66 15.55
CA GLN A 490 21.19 -6.71 16.75
C GLN A 490 20.39 -6.38 18.02
N ASP A 491 19.38 -5.52 17.89
CA ASP A 491 18.59 -4.95 18.98
C ASP A 491 17.10 -5.16 18.78
N SER A 492 16.34 -5.13 19.90
CA SER A 492 14.90 -5.32 19.87
C SER A 492 14.21 -4.15 19.16
N PRO A 493 13.33 -4.44 18.19
CA PRO A 493 12.59 -3.42 17.45
C PRO A 493 11.45 -2.87 18.29
N THR A 494 11.17 -1.58 18.11
CA THR A 494 10.15 -0.84 18.85
C THR A 494 9.18 -0.10 17.93
N ALA A 495 9.54 0.06 16.65
CA ALA A 495 8.68 0.61 15.62
C ALA A 495 8.87 -0.17 14.33
N PHE A 496 7.78 -0.33 13.56
CA PHE A 496 7.80 -1.14 12.35
C PHE A 496 6.85 -0.61 11.29
N TYR A 497 7.36 -0.41 10.08
CA TYR A 497 6.60 0.07 8.94
C TYR A 497 7.15 -0.52 7.65
N SER A 498 6.30 -0.79 6.67
CA SER A 498 6.73 -1.22 5.33
C SER A 498 6.01 -0.39 4.27
N ASN A 499 6.75 0.05 3.25
CA ASN A 499 6.16 0.51 2.01
C ASN A 499 6.39 -0.54 0.90
N GLN A 500 6.12 -0.17 -0.35
CA GLN A 500 6.21 -1.09 -1.48
C GLN A 500 7.63 -1.62 -1.74
N LYS A 501 8.66 -0.87 -1.34
CA LYS A 501 10.06 -1.15 -1.69
C LYS A 501 10.93 -1.49 -0.47
N HIS A 502 10.62 -0.89 0.67
CA HIS A 502 11.46 -0.94 1.86
C HIS A 502 10.66 -1.31 3.11
N VAL A 503 11.35 -2.03 3.99
CA VAL A 503 10.94 -2.28 5.37
C VAL A 503 11.77 -1.38 6.29
N PHE A 504 11.09 -0.63 7.15
CA PHE A 504 11.69 0.29 8.12
C PHE A 504 11.51 -0.27 9.52
N ILE A 505 12.62 -0.45 10.21
CA ILE A 505 12.67 -1.01 11.56
C ILE A 505 13.32 0.02 12.48
N GLY A 506 12.57 0.51 13.45
CA GLY A 506 13.08 1.39 14.50
C GLY A 506 13.33 0.61 15.78
N GLY A 507 14.34 1.02 16.55
CA GLY A 507 14.58 0.46 17.88
C GLY A 507 15.21 1.48 18.82
N ASN A 508 16.01 1.00 19.77
CA ASN A 508 16.74 1.88 20.68
C ASN A 508 17.89 2.58 19.94
N LYS A 509 17.70 3.84 19.55
CA LYS A 509 18.71 4.69 18.90
C LYS A 509 19.15 4.25 17.49
N PHE A 510 18.35 3.45 16.80
CA PHE A 510 18.61 3.10 15.40
C PHE A 510 17.34 3.10 14.55
N ILE A 511 17.52 3.31 13.24
CA ILE A 511 16.58 2.89 12.20
C ILE A 511 17.34 2.05 11.20
N LYS A 512 16.82 0.87 10.90
CA LYS A 512 17.30 -0.01 9.84
C LYS A 512 16.30 0.05 8.69
N ILE A 513 16.79 0.34 7.50
CA ILE A 513 16.01 0.39 6.25
C ILE A 513 16.49 -0.79 5.41
N TRP A 514 15.56 -1.65 5.04
CA TRP A 514 15.86 -2.88 4.32
C TRP A 514 15.08 -2.92 3.01
N GLU A 515 15.79 -2.98 1.90
CA GLU A 515 15.22 -3.26 0.59
C GLU A 515 15.23 -4.78 0.38
N GLN A 516 14.05 -5.39 0.35
CA GLN A 516 13.94 -6.84 0.34
C GLN A 516 14.50 -7.47 -0.95
N THR A 517 14.27 -6.85 -2.09
CA THR A 517 14.65 -7.39 -3.41
C THR A 517 16.16 -7.43 -3.59
N SER A 518 16.85 -6.35 -3.23
CA SER A 518 18.31 -6.25 -3.34
C SER A 518 19.04 -6.84 -2.12
N GLY A 519 18.34 -6.99 -0.99
CA GLY A 519 18.94 -7.31 0.29
C GLY A 519 19.73 -6.15 0.91
N ILE A 520 19.76 -4.98 0.25
CA ILE A 520 20.52 -3.82 0.72
C ILE A 520 19.92 -3.34 2.03
N CYS A 521 20.82 -3.06 2.98
CA CYS A 521 20.42 -2.58 4.29
C CYS A 521 21.21 -1.33 4.69
N GLN A 522 20.47 -0.25 4.91
CA GLN A 522 21.00 1.01 5.42
C GLN A 522 20.65 1.16 6.89
N THR A 523 21.55 1.72 7.69
CA THR A 523 21.28 2.06 9.09
C THR A 523 21.45 3.56 9.30
N LEU A 524 20.39 4.22 9.75
CA LEU A 524 20.48 5.60 10.24
C LEU A 524 20.93 5.55 11.70
N LYS A 525 22.13 6.07 11.95
CA LYS A 525 22.78 6.15 13.26
C LYS A 525 22.58 7.54 13.88
N ASN A 526 23.03 7.73 15.11
CA ASN A 526 22.99 9.01 15.86
C ASN A 526 21.57 9.46 16.24
N LEU A 527 20.67 8.51 16.49
CA LEU A 527 19.42 8.82 17.19
C LEU A 527 19.71 8.89 18.69
N GLU A 528 19.13 9.88 19.35
CA GLU A 528 19.37 10.13 20.78
C GLU A 528 18.42 9.33 21.66
N GLN A 529 17.27 8.94 21.11
CA GLN A 529 16.17 8.32 21.82
C GLN A 529 15.65 7.07 21.09
N LYS A 530 14.79 6.33 21.80
CA LYS A 530 14.03 5.19 21.27
C LYS A 530 13.03 5.65 20.22
N VAL A 531 12.98 4.95 19.09
CA VAL A 531 11.98 5.20 18.03
C VAL A 531 10.64 4.60 18.45
N THR A 532 9.58 5.41 18.45
CA THR A 532 8.23 5.00 18.86
C THR A 532 7.33 4.71 17.67
N SER A 533 7.53 5.38 16.54
CA SER A 533 6.77 5.14 15.31
C SER A 533 7.57 5.56 14.08
N ILE A 534 7.29 4.90 12.95
CA ILE A 534 7.86 5.23 11.64
C ILE A 534 6.71 5.31 10.63
N LEU A 535 6.70 6.34 9.80
CA LEU A 535 5.80 6.50 8.66
C LEU A 535 6.58 6.97 7.44
N THR A 536 6.06 6.71 6.24
CA THR A 536 6.63 7.26 5.00
C THR A 536 5.54 7.84 4.12
N ASN A 537 5.83 8.97 3.46
CA ASN A 537 5.03 9.46 2.35
C ASN A 537 5.97 9.94 1.24
N GLU A 538 5.81 9.37 0.04
CA GLU A 538 6.69 9.61 -1.10
C GLU A 538 8.18 9.40 -0.72
N GLN A 539 9.00 10.45 -0.86
CA GLN A 539 10.42 10.48 -0.53
C GLN A 539 10.68 10.92 0.93
N LYS A 540 9.65 11.07 1.77
CA LYS A 540 9.81 11.49 3.17
C LYS A 540 9.67 10.32 4.13
N LEU A 541 10.56 10.30 5.12
CA LEU A 541 10.55 9.39 6.26
C LEU A 541 10.32 10.19 7.55
N PHE A 542 9.27 9.83 8.29
CA PHE A 542 8.89 10.45 9.54
C PHE A 542 9.20 9.50 10.69
N VAL A 543 10.02 9.97 11.63
CA VAL A 543 10.51 9.17 12.76
C VAL A 543 10.04 9.83 14.04
N SER A 544 9.06 9.23 14.70
CA SER A 544 8.65 9.66 16.03
C SER A 544 9.58 9.09 17.09
N MET A 545 10.00 9.94 18.01
CA MET A 545 10.59 9.57 19.28
C MET A 545 9.59 9.89 20.40
N ILE A 546 10.04 10.01 21.63
CA ILE A 546 9.17 10.30 22.78
C ILE A 546 8.67 11.74 22.70
N ASP A 547 9.52 12.71 22.38
CA ASP A 547 9.22 14.15 22.49
C ASP A 547 9.47 14.95 21.21
N LYS A 548 9.72 14.28 20.08
CA LYS A 548 10.00 14.94 18.81
C LYS A 548 9.77 14.03 17.62
N ILE A 549 9.61 14.66 16.46
CA ILE A 549 9.56 14.00 15.16
C ILE A 549 10.73 14.48 14.31
N LYS A 550 11.55 13.54 13.85
CA LYS A 550 12.58 13.79 12.83
C LYS A 550 12.04 13.46 11.44
N ILE A 551 12.22 14.38 10.50
CA ILE A 551 11.76 14.24 9.12
C ILE A 551 12.97 14.18 8.19
N TYR A 552 13.07 13.10 7.44
CA TYR A 552 14.15 12.86 6.50
C TYR A 552 13.61 12.91 5.07
N ASN A 553 14.39 13.49 4.15
CA ASN A 553 14.13 13.40 2.72
C ASN A 553 15.07 12.37 2.10
N GLN A 554 14.52 11.54 1.23
CA GLN A 554 15.25 10.57 0.43
C GLN A 554 15.89 11.28 -0.76
N THR A 555 17.18 11.06 -0.97
CA THR A 555 17.92 11.52 -2.13
C THR A 555 17.67 10.60 -3.33
N ILE A 556 18.13 11.06 -4.51
CA ILE A 556 18.12 10.27 -5.75
C ILE A 556 18.84 8.92 -5.57
N ASN A 557 19.89 8.89 -4.74
CA ASN A 557 20.67 7.68 -4.45
C ASN A 557 19.99 6.75 -3.43
N GLY A 558 18.80 7.11 -2.94
CA GLY A 558 18.07 6.35 -1.94
C GLY A 558 18.46 6.63 -0.49
N GLU A 559 19.49 7.45 -0.24
CA GLU A 559 19.91 7.82 1.11
C GLU A 559 18.97 8.83 1.76
N TYR A 560 18.77 8.75 3.07
CA TYR A 560 17.91 9.67 3.82
C TYR A 560 18.75 10.72 4.56
N HIS A 561 18.44 12.00 4.34
CA HIS A 561 19.04 13.12 5.07
C HIS A 561 18.01 13.82 5.95
N LEU A 562 18.41 14.12 7.18
CA LEU A 562 17.57 14.86 8.13
C LEU A 562 17.32 16.27 7.59
N THR A 563 16.06 16.67 7.53
CA THR A 563 15.64 17.99 7.05
C THR A 563 14.93 18.81 8.11
N GLN A 564 14.18 18.17 9.02
CA GLN A 564 13.50 18.84 10.12
C GLN A 564 13.63 17.99 11.39
N ASP A 565 13.75 18.68 12.52
CA ASP A 565 13.68 18.10 13.87
C ASP A 565 12.68 18.94 14.67
N VAL A 566 11.47 18.40 14.86
CA VAL A 566 10.32 19.16 15.35
C VAL A 566 9.97 18.68 16.76
N PRO A 567 10.13 19.53 17.79
CA PRO A 567 9.81 19.17 19.17
C PRO A 567 8.30 19.16 19.41
N PHE A 568 7.87 18.20 20.22
CA PHE A 568 6.50 18.02 20.69
C PHE A 568 6.50 17.69 22.19
N GLY A 569 5.31 17.53 22.78
CA GLY A 569 5.18 16.86 24.06
C GLY A 569 5.42 15.35 23.96
N ASN A 570 5.10 14.60 25.01
CA ASN A 570 5.22 13.14 24.99
C ASN A 570 4.25 12.54 23.94
N ILE A 571 4.76 12.17 22.77
CA ILE A 571 4.03 11.67 21.62
C ILE A 571 3.50 10.27 21.92
N ARG A 572 2.19 10.10 21.79
CA ARG A 572 1.49 8.82 21.96
C ARG A 572 1.33 8.09 20.64
N THR A 573 0.86 8.79 19.61
CA THR A 573 0.60 8.20 18.31
C THR A 573 0.72 9.26 17.21
N ILE A 574 1.13 8.81 16.03
CA ILE A 574 1.23 9.64 14.82
C ILE A 574 0.60 8.92 13.64
N GLN A 575 -0.04 9.68 12.75
CA GLN A 575 -0.53 9.22 11.46
C GLN A 575 -0.26 10.26 10.39
N ILE A 576 -0.16 9.80 9.15
CA ILE A 576 0.12 10.65 7.98
C ILE A 576 -1.04 10.60 6.99
N PHE A 577 -1.36 11.74 6.42
CA PHE A 577 -2.19 11.83 5.22
C PHE A 577 -1.31 11.54 4.00
N LYS A 578 -1.73 10.63 3.13
CA LYS A 578 -0.96 10.37 1.89
C LYS A 578 -1.22 11.46 0.85
N THR A 579 -2.44 11.99 0.84
CA THR A 579 -2.86 13.03 -0.12
C THR A 579 -2.54 14.44 0.33
N TRP A 580 -2.43 14.69 1.64
CA TRP A 580 -2.14 16.01 2.19
C TRP A 580 -0.80 16.02 2.93
N PRO A 581 -0.04 17.12 2.88
CA PRO A 581 1.27 17.23 3.53
C PRO A 581 1.15 17.49 5.04
N MET A 582 0.35 16.67 5.72
CA MET A 582 -0.01 16.84 7.12
C MET A 582 0.23 15.57 7.93
N LEU A 583 0.52 15.75 9.21
CA LEU A 583 0.52 14.71 10.24
C LEU A 583 -0.61 14.97 11.23
N ILE A 584 -1.18 13.89 11.76
CA ILE A 584 -1.95 13.91 12.99
C ILE A 584 -1.05 13.42 14.10
N ILE A 585 -0.96 14.20 15.18
CA ILE A 585 -0.05 13.91 16.28
C ILE A 585 -0.86 14.00 17.57
N SER A 586 -0.93 12.89 18.32
CA SER A 586 -1.40 12.89 19.71
C SER A 586 -0.21 12.95 20.65
N TYR A 587 -0.19 13.91 21.56
CA TYR A 587 0.91 14.14 22.48
C TYR A 587 0.44 14.79 23.79
N ASN A 588 1.23 14.63 24.85
CA ASN A 588 0.98 15.30 26.14
C ASN A 588 1.91 16.50 26.31
N GLU A 589 1.34 17.71 26.31
CA GLU A 589 2.07 18.95 26.54
C GLU A 589 1.74 19.48 27.94
N LYS A 590 2.75 19.58 28.82
CA LYS A 590 2.56 20.01 30.22
C LYS A 590 1.44 19.24 30.94
N GLN A 591 1.38 17.92 30.72
CA GLN A 591 0.35 17.01 31.25
C GLN A 591 -1.07 17.19 30.66
N MET A 592 -1.25 18.06 29.67
CA MET A 592 -2.50 18.19 28.94
C MET A 592 -2.43 17.36 27.65
N PRO A 593 -3.32 16.37 27.46
CA PRO A 593 -3.37 15.61 26.22
C PRO A 593 -3.91 16.48 25.09
N ARG A 594 -3.21 16.49 23.96
CA ARG A 594 -3.57 17.23 22.75
C ARG A 594 -3.47 16.34 21.55
N THR A 595 -4.41 16.52 20.62
CA THR A 595 -4.31 15.99 19.27
C THR A 595 -4.31 17.14 18.30
N SER A 596 -3.27 17.25 17.48
CA SER A 596 -3.08 18.38 16.58
C SER A 596 -2.78 17.94 15.16
N LEU A 597 -3.09 18.82 14.21
CA LEU A 597 -2.65 18.76 12.83
C LEU A 597 -1.34 19.53 12.67
N TYR A 598 -0.36 18.92 12.02
CA TYR A 598 0.94 19.53 11.72
C TYR A 598 1.22 19.49 10.22
N HIS A 599 1.35 20.65 9.60
CA HIS A 599 1.68 20.78 8.18
C HIS A 599 3.20 20.82 7.98
N TYR A 600 3.78 19.71 7.49
CA TYR A 600 5.24 19.51 7.53
C TYR A 600 6.00 20.18 6.38
N ILE A 601 5.31 20.80 5.42
CA ILE A 601 5.95 21.60 4.37
C ILE A 601 6.15 23.03 4.88
N ASP A 602 5.06 23.67 5.29
CA ASP A 602 5.05 25.07 5.72
C ASP A 602 5.57 25.28 7.15
N GLN A 603 5.72 24.19 7.92
CA GLN A 603 6.09 24.26 9.35
C GLN A 603 5.14 25.17 10.14
N SER A 604 3.86 25.19 9.73
CA SER A 604 2.84 26.00 10.38
C SER A 604 2.69 25.56 11.85
N PRO A 605 2.29 26.48 12.75
CA PRO A 605 1.94 26.10 14.11
C PRO A 605 0.88 24.99 14.08
N CYS A 606 0.98 24.07 15.05
CA CYS A 606 0.07 22.95 15.15
C CYS A 606 -1.35 23.44 15.46
N GLU A 607 -2.32 23.03 14.65
CA GLU A 607 -3.73 23.31 14.89
C GLU A 607 -4.31 22.23 15.79
N VAL A 608 -4.77 22.60 16.99
CA VAL A 608 -5.33 21.65 17.96
C VAL A 608 -6.72 21.22 17.50
N LEU A 609 -6.90 19.93 17.22
CA LEU A 609 -8.20 19.36 16.85
C LEU A 609 -9.08 19.11 18.06
N PHE A 610 -8.53 18.53 19.12
CA PHE A 610 -9.24 18.28 20.37
C PHE A 610 -8.30 17.97 21.54
N GLU A 611 -8.78 18.21 22.76
CA GLU A 611 -8.04 18.06 24.02
C GLU A 611 -8.55 16.83 24.79
N SER A 612 -8.18 15.63 24.34
CA SER A 612 -8.48 14.39 25.03
C SER A 612 -7.37 13.37 24.81
N GLU A 613 -7.17 12.47 25.76
CA GLU A 613 -6.14 11.43 25.65
C GLU A 613 -6.53 10.41 24.58
N VAL A 614 -5.74 10.39 23.50
CA VAL A 614 -5.87 9.46 22.38
C VAL A 614 -4.82 8.36 22.51
N GLN A 615 -5.28 7.12 22.62
CA GLN A 615 -4.45 5.94 22.69
C GLN A 615 -3.96 5.48 21.31
N CYS A 616 -4.82 5.60 20.30
CA CYS A 616 -4.46 5.34 18.91
C CYS A 616 -5.29 6.19 17.94
N CYS A 617 -4.73 6.48 16.77
CA CYS A 617 -5.45 7.13 15.69
C CYS A 617 -5.18 6.45 14.36
N ILE A 618 -6.14 6.55 13.44
CA ILE A 618 -6.02 6.10 12.06
C ILE A 618 -6.69 7.08 11.10
N VAL A 619 -6.15 7.15 9.89
CA VAL A 619 -6.64 8.01 8.81
C VAL A 619 -7.13 7.13 7.66
N ARG A 620 -8.25 7.50 7.07
CA ARG A 620 -8.72 6.96 5.80
C ARG A 620 -9.04 8.09 4.84
N GLU A 621 -8.41 8.07 3.68
CA GLU A 621 -8.59 9.07 2.64
C GLU A 621 -9.54 8.55 1.55
N GLN A 622 -10.54 9.34 1.18
CA GLN A 622 -11.53 8.99 0.16
C GLN A 622 -11.88 10.20 -0.72
N ASN A 623 -11.33 10.22 -1.94
CA ASN A 623 -11.58 11.20 -3.01
C ASN A 623 -11.23 12.67 -2.67
N LYS A 624 -11.82 13.24 -1.62
CA LYS A 624 -11.56 14.57 -1.02
C LYS A 624 -11.96 14.67 0.45
N VAL A 625 -12.50 13.58 1.01
CA VAL A 625 -12.98 13.48 2.38
C VAL A 625 -12.07 12.54 3.12
N ASN A 626 -11.53 13.01 4.23
CA ASN A 626 -10.69 12.22 5.11
C ASN A 626 -11.47 11.89 6.37
N PHE A 627 -11.44 10.61 6.77
CA PHE A 627 -12.05 10.16 8.01
C PHE A 627 -10.96 9.86 9.03
N LEU A 628 -11.07 10.48 10.20
CA LEU A 628 -10.14 10.36 11.30
C LEU A 628 -10.82 9.59 12.39
N ALA A 629 -10.28 8.44 12.78
CA ALA A 629 -10.80 7.70 13.92
C ALA A 629 -9.80 7.74 15.07
N PHE A 630 -10.30 8.09 16.25
CA PHE A 630 -9.53 8.20 17.48
C PHE A 630 -10.05 7.20 18.50
N GLY A 631 -9.16 6.33 18.98
CA GLY A 631 -9.40 5.49 20.13
C GLY A 631 -9.03 6.25 21.40
N LEU A 632 -10.02 6.52 22.23
CA LEU A 632 -9.89 7.23 23.50
C LEU A 632 -9.83 6.26 24.68
N GLU A 633 -9.59 6.81 25.87
CA GLU A 633 -9.68 6.06 27.11
C GLU A 633 -11.02 5.32 27.30
N LYS A 634 -10.98 4.25 28.10
CA LYS A 634 -12.14 3.43 28.45
C LYS A 634 -12.85 2.84 27.23
N GLY A 635 -12.16 2.73 26.09
CA GLY A 635 -12.68 2.05 24.91
C GLY A 635 -13.62 2.87 24.04
N LYS A 636 -13.67 4.20 24.21
CA LYS A 636 -14.50 5.07 23.37
C LYS A 636 -13.82 5.32 22.02
N CYS A 637 -14.60 5.44 20.96
CA CYS A 637 -14.11 5.83 19.65
C CYS A 637 -14.88 7.07 19.15
N CYS A 638 -14.14 8.04 18.62
CA CYS A 638 -14.68 9.19 17.91
C CYS A 638 -14.21 9.16 16.45
N ILE A 639 -15.12 9.45 15.52
CA ILE A 639 -14.83 9.56 14.09
C ILE A 639 -15.14 10.98 13.66
N TYR A 640 -14.14 11.64 13.10
CA TYR A 640 -14.25 12.96 12.51
C TYR A 640 -14.18 12.83 10.99
N LYS A 641 -15.02 13.62 10.32
CA LYS A 641 -14.99 13.83 8.89
C LYS A 641 -14.30 15.15 8.62
N MET A 642 -13.31 15.11 7.73
CA MET A 642 -12.50 16.25 7.37
C MET A 642 -12.60 16.51 5.87
N GLU A 643 -13.03 17.72 5.50
CA GLU A 643 -13.33 18.11 4.12
C GLU A 643 -12.61 19.41 3.77
N GLN A 644 -11.97 19.42 2.60
CA GLN A 644 -11.33 20.60 2.03
C GLN A 644 -12.31 21.29 1.08
N THR A 645 -12.70 22.52 1.39
CA THR A 645 -13.58 23.35 0.56
C THR A 645 -12.81 24.56 0.03
N PHE A 646 -13.05 24.92 -1.23
CA PHE A 646 -12.51 26.14 -1.82
C PHE A 646 -13.57 27.24 -1.65
N GLN A 647 -13.23 28.28 -0.89
CA GLN A 647 -14.07 29.46 -0.77
C GLN A 647 -13.42 30.59 -1.59
N PRO A 648 -14.18 31.33 -2.41
CA PRO A 648 -13.66 32.56 -3.01
C PRO A 648 -13.28 33.52 -1.87
N SER A 649 -12.10 34.15 -1.97
CA SER A 649 -11.69 35.20 -1.03
C SER A 649 -12.76 36.28 -0.98
N GLN A 650 -13.15 36.69 0.23
CA GLN A 650 -14.16 37.73 0.46
C GLN A 650 -13.57 39.13 0.44
#